data_AF-A0A6I6GWQ4-F1
#
_entry.id   AF-A0A6I6GWQ4-F1
#
_cell.length_a   1.000
_cell.length_b   1.000
_cell.length_c   1.000
_cell.angle_alpha   90.00
_cell.angle_beta   90.00
_cell.angle_gamma   90.00
#
_symmetry.space_group_name_H-M   'P 1'
#
loop_
_entity.id
_entity.type
_entity.pdbx_description
1 polymer ?
#
loop_
_entity_poly.entity_id
_entity_poly.type
_entity_poly.pdbx_seq_one_letter_code
_entity_poly.pdbx_strand_id
1 'polypeptide(L)'
;MVRASTNHPCHTPSRQQTPCNHLSTQYLPQPCSFTAMLWRKWILLCGLWMAVLAGWSQQRYSLQFHAVDKVLAKGLKTQFASKALALQYVAQLPAQLLGKGYLAASVDSVAADSSRAQVWLYQGPQYRWRQLRMDSAAAYWWQHAGGNTQQATAWPPDSIQRKLVAHLADVGYPFAYASWDSVQLQQQWISGLLRLHTGPVYKIDSIQQTGKPRLRPSYLYKYLSMQPGMPYSQQTIDAADARLNELLFAQPAQPSQLQMLGTGSVLQVQLQPRRSNIINVLLGVMPQSAQTPDSKTMITGDVQILLRNAFAGGETLGINWQQLQYKSPRINLQYEQPFVWAKAGIETQFDLLKKDTQFLNLQFRLGIPYQIDRYQTGKVFYLLQQNTVGFADTNRIKQTLALPDIADFSIHHIGAAWGYNNTDYRFNPRRGSQVLLTAMAGIKRIRQNNEVVSIQDPNRPGFKYASLYDTVKMKTHQLRLTTQLARYFSLSNFSVLKAGLQAGWLQSGSYYRNELFQIGGNKLLRGFDEESIYASEYAVATVEYRYLTGQNSFLFAFSDFGTAAYKDQTKSFRHQYWGAGLGLNLEARNSQVNISWAVGQRNDRIAEPAPIQDPHWFCQLFLNSWKKRQRCVPWPTVFLPRMKKAAAIGWIIMLMCSMCCCLSQPAWAQSYVGDTLPATSVVDTAATVADTLPAIVAPPPPVQVQPDTLLPYFYQLHPLLPIQSPVIYRLETDFAAPQQDRVFYWLAGLLLLLGIIRMGFAKYFSDLIRIFTHTAIQQKSLREQLVQNRLASLLMNLFFCLSAGTFLYHLAYYKGWLPADMLWWKMLLLCIGFVAAVYIVKYISTALSGWLFGYRELSETYNFMVFLVNKVVGIMLLPASVALALGVPALQSVLLVVSLFGVAFLFLYRYVLAVPLLRQHVRIIPIHFFLYLCAFEIIPVLVVYKVMLSMIKG
;
A
#
# COMPACT_ATOMS: atom_id res chain seq x y z
N MET A 1 48.22 -9.30 -66.02
CA MET A 1 49.50 -8.61 -66.31
C MET A 1 50.36 -8.75 -65.05
N VAL A 2 51.23 -9.76 -64.88
CA VAL A 2 52.55 -10.01 -65.53
C VAL A 2 53.43 -8.76 -65.39
N ARG A 3 54.61 -8.71 -64.74
CA ARG A 3 55.63 -9.68 -64.27
C ARG A 3 56.63 -8.92 -63.34
N ALA A 4 57.20 -9.56 -62.29
CA ALA A 4 58.64 -9.95 -62.14
C ALA A 4 59.65 -8.79 -61.87
N SER A 5 60.76 -8.91 -61.12
CA SER A 5 61.49 -9.98 -60.39
C SER A 5 62.74 -9.31 -59.75
N THR A 6 63.10 -9.53 -58.47
CA THR A 6 64.15 -10.45 -57.92
C THR A 6 65.52 -9.85 -57.54
N ASN A 7 66.02 -10.29 -56.35
CA ASN A 7 67.41 -10.64 -55.92
C ASN A 7 68.30 -9.65 -55.10
N HIS A 8 68.37 -9.88 -53.76
CA HIS A 8 69.51 -10.34 -52.89
C HIS A 8 70.98 -9.80 -53.05
N PRO A 9 71.93 -9.98 -52.07
CA PRO A 9 72.03 -9.54 -50.66
C PRO A 9 73.49 -9.16 -50.17
N CYS A 10 73.65 -8.95 -48.84
CA CYS A 10 74.86 -9.10 -47.97
C CYS A 10 75.94 -8.00 -47.82
N HIS A 11 76.14 -7.50 -46.57
CA HIS A 11 77.37 -7.65 -45.74
C HIS A 11 77.31 -6.87 -44.37
N THR A 12 77.88 -7.46 -43.31
CA THR A 12 78.21 -6.95 -41.93
C THR A 12 79.75 -6.70 -41.82
N PRO A 13 80.49 -6.50 -40.66
CA PRO A 13 80.19 -6.37 -39.19
C PRO A 13 81.09 -5.42 -38.29
N SER A 14 80.77 -5.34 -36.96
CA SER A 14 81.63 -5.12 -35.72
C SER A 14 82.15 -3.68 -35.35
N ARG A 15 82.43 -3.22 -34.08
CA ARG A 15 82.70 -3.79 -32.72
C ARG A 15 82.79 -2.68 -31.58
N GLN A 16 82.59 -3.06 -30.29
CA GLN A 16 83.11 -2.54 -28.96
C GLN A 16 82.69 -1.13 -28.42
N GLN A 17 82.57 -0.76 -27.11
CA GLN A 17 83.03 -1.21 -25.77
C GLN A 17 82.27 -0.45 -24.62
N THR A 18 82.24 -0.96 -23.36
CA THR A 18 81.70 -0.40 -22.06
C THR A 18 82.76 0.42 -21.27
N PRO A 19 82.51 1.21 -20.16
CA PRO A 19 82.09 0.78 -18.77
C PRO A 19 81.38 1.81 -17.82
N CYS A 20 81.26 1.44 -16.52
CA CYS A 20 80.48 1.93 -15.34
C CYS A 20 80.83 3.29 -14.65
N ASN A 21 79.88 3.91 -13.88
CA ASN A 21 79.91 4.16 -12.40
C ASN A 21 78.89 5.20 -11.79
N HIS A 22 78.30 4.81 -10.64
CA HIS A 22 77.85 5.44 -9.36
C HIS A 22 77.50 6.95 -9.09
N LEU A 23 76.56 7.11 -8.11
CA LEU A 23 76.24 8.22 -7.15
C LEU A 23 75.45 9.45 -7.69
N SER A 24 74.54 10.17 -7.00
CA SER A 24 73.87 10.12 -5.67
C SER A 24 72.82 11.28 -5.59
N THR A 25 71.70 11.07 -4.87
CA THR A 25 70.88 12.05 -4.09
C THR A 25 70.24 13.31 -4.76
N GLN A 26 68.89 13.47 -4.67
CA GLN A 26 68.17 14.47 -3.83
C GLN A 26 66.67 14.71 -4.24
N TYR A 27 65.77 14.37 -3.30
CA TYR A 27 64.53 15.02 -2.78
C TYR A 27 63.47 15.80 -3.63
N LEU A 28 62.20 15.47 -3.31
CA LEU A 28 60.89 16.21 -3.34
C LEU A 28 60.03 16.21 -4.64
N PRO A 29 58.68 16.34 -4.55
CA PRO A 29 57.71 15.49 -3.84
C PRO A 29 56.51 15.07 -4.74
N GLN A 30 55.67 14.15 -4.26
CA GLN A 30 54.40 13.74 -4.90
C GLN A 30 53.35 14.87 -4.94
N PRO A 31 52.40 14.85 -5.89
CA PRO A 31 51.07 15.42 -5.68
C PRO A 31 49.99 14.35 -5.47
N CYS A 32 49.21 14.60 -4.44
CA CYS A 32 48.12 13.82 -3.87
C CYS A 32 47.01 13.38 -4.84
N SER A 33 46.52 12.16 -4.64
CA SER A 33 45.23 11.68 -5.11
C SER A 33 44.08 12.38 -4.38
N PHE A 34 43.59 13.50 -4.94
CA PHE A 34 42.51 14.29 -4.35
C PHE A 34 41.44 14.65 -5.40
N THR A 35 40.78 13.68 -6.02
CA THR A 35 39.79 13.97 -7.09
C THR A 35 38.43 13.29 -6.97
N ALA A 36 38.28 12.21 -6.19
CA ALA A 36 36.99 11.50 -6.10
C ALA A 36 36.01 12.09 -5.07
N MET A 37 36.51 12.66 -3.97
CA MET A 37 35.65 13.20 -2.89
C MET A 37 35.16 14.63 -3.20
N LEU A 38 35.95 15.39 -3.98
CA LEU A 38 35.55 16.71 -4.49
C LEU A 38 34.43 16.58 -5.53
N TRP A 39 34.46 15.60 -6.42
CA TRP A 39 33.41 15.45 -7.45
C TRP A 39 32.01 15.15 -6.87
N ARG A 40 31.91 14.37 -5.79
CA ARG A 40 30.62 14.15 -5.10
C ARG A 40 30.12 15.38 -4.36
N LYS A 41 31.02 16.15 -3.73
CA LYS A 41 30.68 17.45 -3.12
C LYS A 41 30.32 18.48 -4.17
N TRP A 42 30.97 18.50 -5.33
CA TRP A 42 30.66 19.36 -6.48
C TRP A 42 29.37 18.95 -7.18
N ILE A 43 28.99 17.68 -7.26
CA ILE A 43 27.70 17.28 -7.83
C ILE A 43 26.55 17.60 -6.88
N LEU A 44 26.74 17.46 -5.56
CA LEU A 44 25.76 17.93 -4.58
C LEU A 44 25.71 19.45 -4.51
N LEU A 45 26.85 20.15 -4.59
CA LEU A 45 26.91 21.61 -4.70
C LEU A 45 26.29 22.08 -6.00
N CYS A 46 26.58 21.49 -7.16
CA CYS A 46 25.98 21.81 -8.46
C CYS A 46 24.51 21.39 -8.53
N GLY A 47 24.08 20.35 -7.81
CA GLY A 47 22.68 19.98 -7.67
C GLY A 47 21.91 20.97 -6.80
N LEU A 48 22.52 21.43 -5.70
CA LEU A 48 22.03 22.55 -4.89
C LEU A 48 22.08 23.86 -5.69
N TRP A 49 23.14 24.09 -6.48
CA TRP A 49 23.31 25.24 -7.35
C TRP A 49 22.34 25.21 -8.52
N MET A 50 21.98 24.03 -9.05
CA MET A 50 20.95 23.87 -10.08
C MET A 50 19.54 23.95 -9.51
N ALA A 51 19.31 23.54 -8.26
CA ALA A 51 18.04 23.78 -7.56
C ALA A 51 17.88 25.27 -7.19
N VAL A 52 18.97 25.93 -6.82
CA VAL A 52 19.05 27.38 -6.68
C VAL A 52 18.85 28.03 -8.05
N LEU A 53 19.54 27.63 -9.12
CA LEU A 53 19.34 28.16 -10.47
C LEU A 53 17.94 27.87 -11.05
N ALA A 54 17.29 26.76 -10.68
CA ALA A 54 15.90 26.47 -11.03
C ALA A 54 14.92 27.35 -10.24
N GLY A 55 15.23 27.69 -8.98
CA GLY A 55 14.55 28.74 -8.23
C GLY A 55 14.80 30.15 -8.80
N TRP A 56 15.91 30.35 -9.50
CA TRP A 56 16.27 31.60 -10.19
C TRP A 56 15.85 31.62 -11.67
N SER A 57 15.33 30.50 -12.19
CA SER A 57 14.82 30.32 -13.56
C SER A 57 13.30 30.31 -13.63
N GLN A 58 12.60 30.85 -12.62
CA GLN A 58 11.25 31.34 -12.86
C GLN A 58 11.40 32.65 -13.64
N GLN A 59 11.08 32.64 -14.94
CA GLN A 59 10.93 33.87 -15.69
C GLN A 59 9.86 34.71 -14.96
N ARG A 60 10.31 35.71 -14.21
CA ARG A 60 9.44 36.63 -13.49
C ARG A 60 8.76 37.49 -14.52
N TYR A 61 7.46 37.35 -14.64
CA TYR A 61 6.67 38.19 -15.53
C TYR A 61 6.49 39.55 -14.87
N SER A 62 7.03 40.60 -15.49
CA SER A 62 7.01 41.95 -14.92
C SER A 62 5.85 42.78 -15.46
N LEU A 63 5.16 43.50 -14.57
CA LEU A 63 4.20 44.54 -14.94
C LEU A 63 4.86 45.91 -14.85
N GLN A 64 4.78 46.68 -15.93
CA GLN A 64 5.14 48.09 -15.98
C GLN A 64 3.86 48.91 -16.02
N PHE A 65 3.65 49.75 -15.01
CA PHE A 65 2.47 50.61 -14.94
C PHE A 65 2.81 51.99 -15.50
N HIS A 66 1.99 52.45 -16.44
CA HIS A 66 2.00 53.81 -16.97
C HIS A 66 0.83 54.56 -16.34
N ALA A 67 1.14 55.66 -15.65
CA ALA A 67 0.12 56.54 -15.08
C ALA A 67 -0.51 57.38 -16.20
N VAL A 68 -1.84 57.36 -16.30
CA VAL A 68 -2.56 58.19 -17.27
C VAL A 68 -2.85 59.58 -16.70
N ASP A 69 -3.02 59.70 -15.38
CA ASP A 69 -3.43 60.93 -14.70
C ASP A 69 -2.39 61.49 -13.72
N LYS A 70 -2.02 60.74 -12.66
CA LYS A 70 -1.15 61.19 -11.56
C LYS A 70 -0.19 60.09 -11.14
N VAL A 71 0.87 60.45 -10.40
CA VAL A 71 1.85 59.47 -9.86
C VAL A 71 1.13 58.35 -9.10
N LEU A 72 1.34 57.12 -9.57
CA LEU A 72 0.67 55.93 -9.05
C LEU A 72 0.98 55.69 -7.56
N ALA A 73 -0.03 55.24 -6.82
CA ALA A 73 0.13 54.90 -5.41
C ALA A 73 1.19 53.80 -5.16
N LYS A 74 2.00 53.97 -4.11
CA LYS A 74 3.00 52.97 -3.67
C LYS A 74 2.29 51.67 -3.26
N GLY A 75 2.86 50.52 -3.66
CA GLY A 75 2.38 49.19 -3.26
C GLY A 75 1.67 48.37 -4.34
N LEU A 76 1.73 48.78 -5.61
CA LEU A 76 1.33 47.93 -6.74
C LEU A 76 2.34 46.79 -6.93
N LYS A 77 1.83 45.57 -7.12
CA LYS A 77 2.69 44.41 -7.34
C LYS A 77 3.15 44.39 -8.79
N THR A 78 4.47 44.42 -9.00
CA THR A 78 5.08 44.50 -10.34
C THR A 78 5.71 43.18 -10.82
N GLN A 79 5.80 42.16 -9.97
CA GLN A 79 6.43 40.87 -10.31
C GLN A 79 5.52 39.68 -10.01
N PHE A 80 5.38 38.77 -10.98
CA PHE A 80 4.53 37.59 -10.89
C PHE A 80 5.26 36.34 -11.40
N ALA A 81 4.84 35.18 -10.89
CA ALA A 81 5.41 33.90 -11.31
C ALA A 81 4.97 33.46 -12.73
N SER A 82 3.89 34.04 -13.27
CA SER A 82 3.40 33.73 -14.63
C SER A 82 2.57 34.87 -15.23
N LYS A 83 2.49 34.91 -16.58
CA LYS A 83 1.63 35.85 -17.33
C LYS A 83 0.16 35.76 -16.92
N ALA A 84 -0.36 34.55 -16.71
CA ALA A 84 -1.77 34.34 -16.33
C ALA A 84 -2.11 34.98 -14.97
N LEU A 85 -1.24 34.80 -13.97
CA LEU A 85 -1.43 35.43 -12.66
C LEU A 85 -1.29 36.96 -12.72
N ALA A 86 -0.40 37.47 -13.59
CA ALA A 86 -0.23 38.90 -13.80
C ALA A 86 -1.47 39.54 -14.43
N LEU A 87 -2.03 38.94 -15.48
CA LEU A 87 -3.26 39.43 -16.13
C LEU A 87 -4.49 39.30 -15.23
N GLN A 88 -4.59 38.23 -14.44
CA GLN A 88 -5.64 38.09 -13.43
C GLN A 88 -5.57 39.21 -12.37
N TYR A 89 -4.35 39.57 -11.93
CA TYR A 89 -4.15 40.70 -11.03
C TYR A 89 -4.58 42.02 -11.67
N VAL A 90 -4.19 42.30 -12.92
CA VAL A 90 -4.59 43.51 -13.65
C VAL A 90 -6.11 43.61 -13.79
N ALA A 91 -6.79 42.49 -14.08
CA ALA A 91 -8.26 42.46 -14.16
C ALA A 91 -8.94 42.76 -12.81
N GLN A 92 -8.31 42.40 -11.69
CA GLN A 92 -8.81 42.68 -10.34
C GLN A 92 -8.40 44.06 -9.80
N LEU A 93 -7.49 44.76 -10.49
CA LEU A 93 -6.85 45.96 -10.01
C LEU A 93 -7.82 47.15 -9.85
N PRO A 94 -8.76 47.43 -10.78
CA PRO A 94 -9.80 48.44 -10.57
C PRO A 94 -10.62 48.19 -9.30
N ALA A 95 -11.04 46.95 -9.05
CA ALA A 95 -11.80 46.60 -7.84
C ALA A 95 -10.99 46.77 -6.55
N GLN A 96 -9.67 46.48 -6.58
CA GLN A 96 -8.78 46.71 -5.44
C GLN A 96 -8.56 48.21 -5.16
N LEU A 97 -8.42 49.03 -6.21
CA LEU A 97 -8.29 50.48 -6.09
C LEU A 97 -9.61 51.13 -5.66
N LEU A 98 -10.73 50.64 -6.18
CA LEU A 98 -12.06 50.98 -5.70
C LEU A 98 -12.15 50.72 -4.19
N GLY A 99 -11.68 49.57 -3.71
CA GLY A 99 -11.59 49.25 -2.27
C GLY A 99 -10.69 50.17 -1.42
N LYS A 100 -9.86 51.02 -2.03
CA LYS A 100 -9.00 52.01 -1.35
C LYS A 100 -9.51 53.46 -1.46
N GLY A 101 -10.64 53.69 -2.12
CA GLY A 101 -11.25 55.02 -2.28
C GLY A 101 -11.11 55.62 -3.67
N TYR A 102 -10.53 54.92 -4.64
CA TYR A 102 -10.34 55.43 -6.00
C TYR A 102 -11.53 55.03 -6.89
N LEU A 103 -12.61 55.83 -6.84
CA LEU A 103 -13.87 55.54 -7.54
C LEU A 103 -13.74 55.48 -9.07
N ALA A 104 -12.92 56.37 -9.63
CA ALA A 104 -12.75 56.49 -11.07
C ALA A 104 -11.63 55.59 -11.61
N ALA A 105 -11.06 54.70 -10.80
CA ALA A 105 -9.92 53.89 -11.21
C ALA A 105 -10.29 52.92 -12.35
N SER A 106 -9.58 53.01 -13.47
CA SER A 106 -9.76 52.15 -14.64
C SER A 106 -8.42 51.69 -15.21
N VAL A 107 -8.42 50.49 -15.79
CA VAL A 107 -7.32 50.05 -16.65
C VAL A 107 -7.75 50.32 -18.08
N ASP A 108 -7.11 51.28 -18.72
CA ASP A 108 -7.53 51.77 -20.04
C ASP A 108 -7.02 50.88 -21.15
N SER A 109 -5.77 50.41 -21.04
CA SER A 109 -5.19 49.47 -21.99
C SER A 109 -4.11 48.59 -21.35
N VAL A 110 -3.91 47.41 -21.95
CA VAL A 110 -2.89 46.44 -21.54
C VAL A 110 -2.20 45.89 -22.79
N ALA A 111 -0.89 46.11 -22.92
CA ALA A 111 -0.06 45.51 -23.96
C ALA A 111 0.84 44.45 -23.31
N ALA A 112 0.70 43.18 -23.72
CA ALA A 112 1.34 42.05 -23.05
C ALA A 112 2.17 41.18 -24.01
N ASP A 113 3.47 41.06 -23.76
CA ASP A 113 4.38 40.20 -24.53
C ASP A 113 4.66 38.85 -23.82
N SER A 114 5.76 38.16 -24.14
CA SER A 114 6.14 36.88 -23.52
C SER A 114 6.84 37.02 -22.16
N SER A 115 7.30 38.22 -21.79
CA SER A 115 8.15 38.50 -20.62
C SER A 115 7.64 39.63 -19.71
N ARG A 116 6.85 40.56 -20.24
CA ARG A 116 6.32 41.74 -19.55
C ARG A 116 4.93 42.14 -20.07
N ALA A 117 4.19 42.88 -19.26
CA ALA A 117 3.03 43.64 -19.72
C ALA A 117 3.12 45.10 -19.28
N GLN A 118 2.75 45.99 -20.20
CA GLN A 118 2.55 47.40 -19.98
C GLN A 118 1.07 47.65 -19.72
N VAL A 119 0.77 48.33 -18.63
CA VAL A 119 -0.59 48.60 -18.15
C VAL A 119 -0.77 50.10 -18.03
N TRP A 120 -1.69 50.67 -18.79
CA TRP A 120 -2.08 52.07 -18.64
C TRP A 120 -3.22 52.15 -17.63
N LEU A 121 -2.92 52.76 -16.49
CA LEU A 121 -3.79 52.81 -15.33
C LEU A 121 -4.16 54.27 -15.07
N TYR A 122 -5.46 54.54 -15.14
CA TYR A 122 -6.04 55.78 -14.67
C TYR A 122 -6.46 55.57 -13.20
N GLN A 123 -5.85 56.30 -12.27
CA GLN A 123 -6.11 56.09 -10.84
C GLN A 123 -7.25 56.96 -10.31
N GLY A 124 -7.33 58.21 -10.75
CA GLY A 124 -8.31 59.20 -10.28
C GLY A 124 -8.03 59.70 -8.85
N PRO A 125 -8.79 60.71 -8.39
CA PRO A 125 -8.69 61.20 -7.01
C PRO A 125 -9.16 60.16 -6.00
N GLN A 126 -8.53 60.14 -4.82
CA GLN A 126 -9.00 59.33 -3.70
C GLN A 126 -10.17 60.05 -3.01
N TYR A 127 -11.30 59.37 -2.90
CA TYR A 127 -12.47 59.86 -2.19
C TYR A 127 -12.55 59.32 -0.78
N ARG A 128 -13.06 60.14 0.14
CA ARG A 128 -13.38 59.77 1.53
C ARG A 128 -14.81 60.14 1.86
N TRP A 129 -15.45 59.39 2.76
CA TRP A 129 -16.77 59.76 3.26
C TRP A 129 -16.67 60.94 4.21
N ARG A 130 -17.46 61.99 3.95
CA ARG A 130 -17.61 63.14 4.84
C ARG A 130 -18.77 62.95 5.80
N GLN A 131 -19.91 62.50 5.27
CA GLN A 131 -21.08 62.18 6.07
C GLN A 131 -21.87 61.04 5.42
N LEU A 132 -21.97 59.91 6.11
CA LEU A 132 -22.88 58.82 5.76
C LEU A 132 -24.14 58.98 6.61
N ARG A 133 -25.27 59.23 5.97
CA ARG A 133 -26.59 59.25 6.63
C ARG A 133 -27.27 57.90 6.37
N MET A 134 -27.99 57.40 7.35
CA MET A 134 -28.83 56.20 7.21
C MET A 134 -30.27 56.64 7.44
N ASP A 135 -31.23 56.03 6.73
CA ASP A 135 -32.62 56.11 7.16
C ASP A 135 -32.83 55.37 8.50
N SER A 136 -34.01 55.53 9.09
CA SER A 136 -34.32 54.92 10.40
C SER A 136 -34.21 53.39 10.39
N ALA A 137 -34.61 52.75 9.29
CA ALA A 137 -34.56 51.30 9.13
C ALA A 137 -33.12 50.80 9.01
N ALA A 138 -32.29 51.42 8.16
CA ALA A 138 -30.87 51.10 8.01
C ALA A 138 -30.11 51.32 9.32
N ALA A 139 -30.38 52.41 10.03
CA ALA A 139 -29.75 52.69 11.32
C ALA A 139 -30.09 51.62 12.38
N TYR A 140 -31.37 51.23 12.47
CA TYR A 140 -31.83 50.18 13.38
C TYR A 140 -31.13 48.84 13.09
N TRP A 141 -31.15 48.37 11.83
CA TRP A 141 -30.55 47.09 11.47
C TRP A 141 -29.03 47.10 11.48
N TRP A 142 -28.39 48.25 11.22
CA TRP A 142 -26.93 48.38 11.33
C TRP A 142 -26.45 48.18 12.77
N GLN A 143 -27.18 48.71 13.75
CA GLN A 143 -26.87 48.50 15.16
C GLN A 143 -27.02 47.02 15.56
N HIS A 144 -28.07 46.34 15.09
CA HIS A 144 -28.31 44.92 15.36
C HIS A 144 -27.32 43.99 14.63
N ALA A 145 -26.78 44.42 13.49
CA ALA A 145 -25.70 43.74 12.79
C ALA A 145 -24.32 43.94 13.46
N GLY A 146 -24.24 44.60 14.63
CA GLY A 146 -23.00 44.86 15.36
C GLY A 146 -22.17 46.02 14.78
N GLY A 147 -22.77 46.86 13.94
CA GLY A 147 -22.12 48.00 13.32
C GLY A 147 -22.03 49.20 14.25
N ASN A 148 -20.86 49.85 14.29
CA ASN A 148 -20.68 51.14 14.96
C ASN A 148 -20.95 52.29 13.98
N THR A 149 -21.68 53.32 14.41
CA THR A 149 -21.97 54.54 13.62
C THR A 149 -20.72 55.33 13.26
N GLN A 150 -19.66 55.28 14.06
CA GLN A 150 -18.36 55.90 13.70
C GLN A 150 -17.64 55.14 12.58
N GLN A 151 -17.74 53.81 12.56
CA GLN A 151 -17.16 52.95 11.50
C GLN A 151 -17.89 53.07 10.17
N ALA A 152 -19.12 53.60 10.16
CA ALA A 152 -19.88 53.81 8.93
C ALA A 152 -19.16 54.78 7.97
N THR A 153 -18.28 55.66 8.47
CA THR A 153 -17.49 56.57 7.62
C THR A 153 -16.24 55.93 7.01
N ALA A 154 -15.93 54.66 7.32
CA ALA A 154 -14.78 53.94 6.78
C ALA A 154 -15.07 53.39 5.37
N TRP A 155 -14.09 53.55 4.47
CA TRP A 155 -14.15 53.00 3.12
C TRP A 155 -13.74 51.51 3.12
N PRO A 156 -14.41 50.59 2.39
CA PRO A 156 -15.44 50.81 1.36
C PRO A 156 -16.91 50.72 1.85
N PRO A 157 -17.81 51.58 1.31
CA PRO A 157 -19.24 51.62 1.65
C PRO A 157 -20.02 50.34 1.26
N ASP A 158 -19.60 49.66 0.20
CA ASP A 158 -20.19 48.37 -0.24
C ASP A 158 -20.06 47.27 0.82
N SER A 159 -19.17 47.44 1.79
CA SER A 159 -19.05 46.50 2.90
C SER A 159 -20.22 46.65 3.89
N ILE A 160 -20.78 47.85 4.05
CA ILE A 160 -21.92 48.13 4.94
C ILE A 160 -23.19 47.55 4.31
N GLN A 161 -23.45 47.86 3.04
CA GLN A 161 -24.60 47.32 2.29
C GLN A 161 -24.62 45.79 2.33
N ARG A 162 -23.48 45.15 1.98
CA ARG A 162 -23.39 43.68 1.99
C ARG A 162 -23.56 43.09 3.38
N LYS A 163 -22.97 43.67 4.42
CA LYS A 163 -23.14 43.19 5.79
C LYS A 163 -24.59 43.30 6.25
N LEU A 164 -25.24 44.41 5.94
CA LEU A 164 -26.60 44.68 6.36
C LEU A 164 -27.61 43.80 5.61
N VAL A 165 -27.48 43.66 4.29
CA VAL A 165 -28.29 42.73 3.49
C VAL A 165 -28.05 41.29 3.90
N ALA A 166 -26.81 40.88 4.15
CA ALA A 166 -26.51 39.52 4.61
C ALA A 166 -27.15 39.24 5.99
N HIS A 167 -27.04 40.17 6.93
CA HIS A 167 -27.68 40.04 8.24
C HIS A 167 -29.20 39.92 8.12
N LEU A 168 -29.84 40.75 7.30
CA LEU A 168 -31.28 40.71 7.05
C LEU A 168 -31.72 39.40 6.39
N ALA A 169 -30.95 38.89 5.44
CA ALA A 169 -31.18 37.59 4.83
C ALA A 169 -31.09 36.44 5.85
N ASP A 170 -30.34 36.61 6.94
CA ASP A 170 -30.25 35.62 8.03
C ASP A 170 -31.33 35.76 9.10
N VAL A 171 -32.04 36.90 9.15
CA VAL A 171 -33.11 37.18 10.12
C VAL A 171 -34.51 36.97 9.51
N GLY A 172 -34.59 36.63 8.21
CA GLY A 172 -35.85 36.28 7.53
C GLY A 172 -36.24 37.20 6.37
N TYR A 173 -35.37 38.12 5.94
CA TYR A 173 -35.63 39.09 4.87
C TYR A 173 -34.74 38.82 3.63
N PRO A 174 -35.03 37.78 2.83
CA PRO A 174 -34.20 37.38 1.69
C PRO A 174 -34.17 38.40 0.55
N PHE A 175 -35.22 39.22 0.42
CA PHE A 175 -35.36 40.23 -0.63
C PHE A 175 -34.94 41.62 -0.16
N ALA A 176 -34.27 41.72 0.98
CA ALA A 176 -33.76 42.99 1.47
C ALA A 176 -32.69 43.52 0.51
N TYR A 177 -32.78 44.81 0.18
CA TYR A 177 -31.73 45.49 -0.56
C TYR A 177 -31.49 46.87 0.04
N ALA A 178 -30.24 47.30 -0.04
CA ALA A 178 -29.80 48.61 0.42
C ALA A 178 -29.30 49.41 -0.78
N SER A 179 -29.76 50.64 -0.93
CA SER A 179 -29.41 51.52 -2.05
C SER A 179 -28.86 52.85 -1.53
N TRP A 180 -27.96 53.45 -2.31
CA TRP A 180 -27.48 54.79 -2.06
C TRP A 180 -28.41 55.80 -2.74
N ASP A 181 -28.91 56.75 -1.96
CA ASP A 181 -29.71 57.88 -2.43
C ASP A 181 -28.99 59.19 -2.10
N SER A 182 -29.27 60.25 -2.87
CA SER A 182 -28.78 61.61 -2.60
C SER A 182 -27.25 61.69 -2.48
N VAL A 183 -26.54 60.94 -3.33
CA VAL A 183 -25.07 60.91 -3.35
C VAL A 183 -24.54 62.25 -3.90
N GLN A 184 -23.78 62.96 -3.08
CA GLN A 184 -23.13 64.22 -3.43
C GLN A 184 -21.62 64.04 -3.41
N LEU A 185 -20.98 64.37 -4.53
CA LEU A 185 -19.53 64.40 -4.68
C LEU A 185 -19.07 65.86 -4.61
N GLN A 186 -18.35 66.22 -3.55
CA GLN A 186 -17.75 67.55 -3.39
C GLN A 186 -16.23 67.39 -3.26
N GLN A 187 -15.47 67.77 -4.29
CA GLN A 187 -14.03 67.61 -4.35
C GLN A 187 -13.59 66.14 -4.14
N GLN A 188 -13.00 65.80 -2.99
CA GLN A 188 -12.56 64.46 -2.59
C GLN A 188 -13.47 63.85 -1.51
N TRP A 189 -14.62 64.47 -1.25
CA TRP A 189 -15.56 64.05 -0.22
C TRP A 189 -16.84 63.52 -0.84
N ILE A 190 -17.33 62.41 -0.28
CA ILE A 190 -18.62 61.82 -0.63
C ILE A 190 -19.55 61.95 0.57
N SER A 191 -20.77 62.39 0.30
CA SER A 191 -21.89 62.34 1.23
C SER A 191 -23.05 61.62 0.56
N GLY A 192 -23.85 60.88 1.32
CA GLY A 192 -24.95 60.09 0.78
C GLY A 192 -25.84 59.51 1.85
N LEU A 193 -27.08 59.21 1.47
CA LEU A 193 -28.08 58.58 2.32
C LEU A 193 -28.19 57.10 1.94
N LEU A 194 -27.93 56.20 2.89
CA LEU A 194 -28.22 54.78 2.73
C LEU A 194 -29.69 54.53 3.05
N ARG A 195 -30.45 54.09 2.05
CA ARG A 195 -31.84 53.64 2.23
C ARG A 195 -31.90 52.13 2.27
N LEU A 196 -32.73 51.60 3.17
CA LEU A 196 -32.95 50.18 3.33
C LEU A 196 -34.39 49.80 3.01
N HIS A 197 -34.55 48.84 2.10
CA HIS A 197 -35.81 48.19 1.85
C HIS A 197 -35.71 46.73 2.33
N THR A 198 -36.39 46.40 3.43
CA THR A 198 -36.33 45.05 4.03
C THR A 198 -37.15 44.03 3.26
N GLY A 199 -38.23 44.44 2.60
CA GLY A 199 -39.18 43.52 1.97
C GLY A 199 -39.97 42.67 2.98
N PRO A 200 -40.73 41.68 2.51
CA PRO A 200 -41.51 40.76 3.35
C PRO A 200 -40.63 39.75 4.11
N VAL A 201 -41.10 39.33 5.29
CA VAL A 201 -40.49 38.22 6.04
C VAL A 201 -40.87 36.89 5.41
N TYR A 202 -39.87 36.04 5.17
CA TYR A 202 -40.04 34.68 4.71
C TYR A 202 -39.74 33.69 5.83
N LYS A 203 -40.53 32.61 5.87
CA LYS A 203 -40.34 31.48 6.76
C LYS A 203 -40.03 30.22 5.95
N ILE A 204 -39.37 29.26 6.59
CA ILE A 204 -39.20 27.92 6.03
C ILE A 204 -40.55 27.21 6.14
N ASP A 205 -41.16 26.87 5.01
CA ASP A 205 -42.42 26.13 4.97
C ASP A 205 -42.14 24.64 5.16
N SER A 206 -41.36 24.03 4.26
CA SER A 206 -41.09 22.60 4.26
C SER A 206 -39.79 22.25 3.54
N ILE A 207 -39.33 21.01 3.73
CA ILE A 207 -38.22 20.41 2.98
C ILE A 207 -38.79 19.28 2.12
N GLN A 208 -38.74 19.46 0.80
CA GLN A 208 -39.20 18.46 -0.16
C GLN A 208 -38.01 17.62 -0.61
N GLN A 209 -38.14 16.30 -0.50
CA GLN A 209 -37.11 15.36 -0.92
C GLN A 209 -37.53 14.58 -2.16
N THR A 210 -36.59 14.35 -3.07
CA THR A 210 -36.74 13.46 -4.23
C THR A 210 -35.57 12.47 -4.32
N GLY A 211 -35.77 11.33 -4.97
CA GLY A 211 -34.75 10.28 -5.08
C GLY A 211 -34.76 9.23 -3.96
N LYS A 212 -33.63 8.52 -3.78
CA LYS A 212 -33.43 7.46 -2.77
C LYS A 212 -32.06 7.62 -2.10
N PRO A 213 -31.87 7.28 -0.81
CA PRO A 213 -32.87 6.77 0.11
C PRO A 213 -33.86 7.86 0.53
N ARG A 214 -35.11 7.47 0.81
CA ARG A 214 -36.09 8.37 1.43
C ARG A 214 -35.81 8.45 2.92
N LEU A 215 -35.87 9.64 3.48
CA LEU A 215 -35.70 9.94 4.89
C LEU A 215 -37.01 10.41 5.51
N ARG A 216 -37.22 10.17 6.80
CA ARG A 216 -38.37 10.75 7.49
C ARG A 216 -38.22 12.28 7.52
N PRO A 217 -39.27 13.08 7.23
CA PRO A 217 -39.18 14.54 7.28
C PRO A 217 -38.68 15.07 8.62
N SER A 218 -39.13 14.46 9.72
CA SER A 218 -38.67 14.80 11.08
C SER A 218 -37.17 14.62 11.30
N TYR A 219 -36.53 13.65 10.63
CA TYR A 219 -35.08 13.48 10.66
C TYR A 219 -34.39 14.60 9.89
N LEU A 220 -34.86 14.91 8.67
CA LEU A 220 -34.30 15.98 7.84
C LEU A 220 -34.38 17.35 8.54
N TYR A 221 -35.51 17.67 9.15
CA TYR A 221 -35.70 18.92 9.89
C TYR A 221 -34.69 19.06 11.04
N LYS A 222 -34.48 17.99 11.82
CA LYS A 222 -33.53 18.00 12.94
C LYS A 222 -32.07 18.02 12.45
N TYR A 223 -31.73 17.21 11.46
CA TYR A 223 -30.38 17.10 10.90
C TYR A 223 -29.89 18.42 10.28
N LEU A 224 -30.76 19.05 9.48
CA LEU A 224 -30.45 20.33 8.84
C LEU A 224 -30.68 21.52 9.77
N SER A 225 -31.22 21.30 10.98
CA SER A 225 -31.60 22.35 11.92
C SER A 225 -32.58 23.37 11.30
N MET A 226 -33.47 22.88 10.43
CA MET A 226 -34.49 23.65 9.72
C MET A 226 -35.86 23.12 10.10
N GLN A 227 -36.59 23.88 10.94
CA GLN A 227 -37.94 23.51 11.37
C GLN A 227 -38.99 24.30 10.57
N PRO A 228 -40.12 23.67 10.17
CA PRO A 228 -41.24 24.39 9.60
C PRO A 228 -41.68 25.57 10.49
N GLY A 229 -41.86 26.74 9.89
CA GLY A 229 -42.28 27.98 10.54
C GLY A 229 -41.15 28.87 11.07
N MET A 230 -39.89 28.43 11.06
CA MET A 230 -38.75 29.28 11.45
C MET A 230 -38.47 30.37 10.40
N PRO A 231 -37.89 31.53 10.78
CA PRO A 231 -37.49 32.55 9.81
C PRO A 231 -36.44 31.99 8.84
N TYR A 232 -36.49 32.47 7.60
CA TYR A 232 -35.50 32.18 6.57
C TYR A 232 -34.09 32.60 7.02
N SER A 233 -33.07 31.77 6.74
CA SER A 233 -31.66 32.16 6.89
C SER A 233 -30.83 31.64 5.73
N GLN A 234 -30.16 32.56 5.03
CA GLN A 234 -29.26 32.24 3.92
C GLN A 234 -28.13 31.30 4.38
N GLN A 235 -27.52 31.59 5.53
CA GLN A 235 -26.41 30.80 6.06
C GLN A 235 -26.81 29.34 6.32
N THR A 236 -28.03 29.09 6.80
CA THR A 236 -28.51 27.72 7.07
C THR A 236 -28.77 26.94 5.78
N ILE A 237 -29.25 27.61 4.73
CA ILE A 237 -29.51 27.03 3.41
C ILE A 237 -28.20 26.73 2.69
N ASP A 238 -27.25 27.67 2.68
CA ASP A 238 -25.93 27.48 2.07
C ASP A 238 -25.16 26.32 2.73
N ALA A 239 -25.38 26.09 4.02
CA ALA A 239 -24.79 24.97 4.76
C ALA A 239 -25.50 23.63 4.54
N ALA A 240 -26.70 23.61 3.94
CA ALA A 240 -27.52 22.41 3.84
C ALA A 240 -26.85 21.29 3.04
N ASP A 241 -26.37 21.58 1.83
CA ASP A 241 -25.69 20.60 0.99
C ASP A 241 -24.37 20.12 1.60
N ALA A 242 -23.64 21.02 2.27
CA ALA A 242 -22.44 20.64 2.99
C ALA A 242 -22.75 19.63 4.10
N ARG A 243 -23.86 19.81 4.84
CA ARG A 243 -24.35 18.84 5.84
C ARG A 243 -24.83 17.55 5.19
N LEU A 244 -25.64 17.60 4.13
CA LEU A 244 -26.12 16.39 3.44
C LEU A 244 -24.98 15.51 2.91
N ASN A 245 -23.87 16.12 2.47
CA ASN A 245 -22.67 15.39 2.05
C ASN A 245 -21.95 14.65 3.20
N GLU A 246 -22.22 15.00 4.46
CA GLU A 246 -21.67 14.31 5.64
C GLU A 246 -22.43 13.04 5.99
N LEU A 247 -23.64 12.84 5.42
CA LEU A 247 -24.39 11.63 5.61
C LEU A 247 -23.59 10.42 5.07
N LEU A 248 -23.55 9.37 5.89
CA LEU A 248 -22.78 8.18 5.54
C LEU A 248 -23.51 7.32 4.50
N PHE A 249 -24.84 7.41 4.42
CA PHE A 249 -25.73 6.57 3.60
C PHE A 249 -26.40 7.30 2.43
N ALA A 250 -26.27 8.63 2.35
CA ALA A 250 -26.87 9.45 1.31
C ALA A 250 -25.91 10.58 0.93
N GLN A 251 -26.10 11.13 -0.27
CA GLN A 251 -25.43 12.35 -0.72
C GLN A 251 -26.37 13.10 -1.66
N PRO A 252 -26.25 14.43 -1.81
CA PRO A 252 -26.99 15.18 -2.82
C PRO A 252 -26.63 14.68 -4.23
N ALA A 253 -27.64 14.51 -5.09
CA ALA A 253 -27.48 14.21 -6.51
C ALA A 253 -27.19 15.48 -7.32
N GLN A 254 -27.79 16.58 -6.89
CA GLN A 254 -27.64 17.93 -7.45
C GLN A 254 -27.63 18.93 -6.28
N PRO A 255 -27.10 20.16 -6.47
CA PRO A 255 -27.21 21.23 -5.48
C PRO A 255 -28.68 21.45 -5.10
N SER A 256 -28.94 21.59 -3.81
CA SER A 256 -30.28 21.86 -3.30
C SER A 256 -30.84 23.15 -3.91
N GLN A 257 -32.11 23.13 -4.28
CA GLN A 257 -32.79 24.27 -4.91
C GLN A 257 -33.79 24.86 -3.93
N LEU A 258 -33.76 26.17 -3.78
CA LEU A 258 -34.70 26.90 -2.96
C LEU A 258 -35.83 27.44 -3.84
N GLN A 259 -37.06 27.03 -3.55
CA GLN A 259 -38.26 27.56 -4.18
C GLN A 259 -38.90 28.60 -3.25
N MET A 260 -39.01 29.83 -3.73
CA MET A 260 -39.69 30.92 -3.02
C MET A 260 -41.18 30.93 -3.40
N LEU A 261 -42.05 30.73 -2.41
CA LEU A 261 -43.51 30.83 -2.52
C LEU A 261 -43.98 32.23 -2.10
N GLY A 262 -45.25 32.58 -2.32
CA GLY A 262 -45.75 33.92 -1.98
C GLY A 262 -45.59 34.34 -0.50
N THR A 263 -45.58 33.38 0.43
CA THR A 263 -45.49 33.63 1.89
C THR A 263 -44.49 32.72 2.62
N GLY A 264 -43.65 31.98 1.90
CA GLY A 264 -42.75 30.98 2.48
C GLY A 264 -41.70 30.46 1.52
N SER A 265 -40.83 29.57 2.01
CA SER A 265 -39.74 29.00 1.23
C SER A 265 -39.69 27.49 1.39
N VAL A 266 -39.47 26.78 0.29
CA VAL A 266 -39.39 25.32 0.25
C VAL A 266 -38.02 24.92 -0.25
N LEU A 267 -37.30 24.13 0.56
CA LEU A 267 -36.00 23.58 0.15
C LEU A 267 -36.21 22.23 -0.56
N GLN A 268 -35.85 22.16 -1.83
CA GLN A 268 -35.87 20.95 -2.62
C GLN A 268 -34.52 20.24 -2.57
N VAL A 269 -34.53 19.01 -2.05
CA VAL A 269 -33.33 18.19 -1.87
C VAL A 269 -33.47 16.92 -2.69
N GLN A 270 -32.54 16.67 -3.61
CA GLN A 270 -32.49 15.42 -4.36
C GLN A 270 -31.38 14.52 -3.84
N LEU A 271 -31.75 13.38 -3.24
CA LEU A 271 -30.81 12.43 -2.64
C LEU A 271 -30.54 11.23 -3.55
N GLN A 272 -29.28 10.80 -3.56
CA GLN A 272 -28.82 9.54 -4.13
C GLN A 272 -28.15 8.68 -3.05
N PRO A 273 -28.21 7.34 -3.15
CA PRO A 273 -27.70 6.46 -2.11
C PRO A 273 -26.18 6.42 -2.12
N ARG A 274 -25.59 6.45 -0.92
CA ARG A 274 -24.17 6.15 -0.71
C ARG A 274 -24.06 4.71 -0.23
N ARG A 275 -23.15 3.92 -0.80
CA ARG A 275 -22.92 2.53 -0.38
C ARG A 275 -22.32 2.49 1.02
N SER A 276 -23.19 2.38 2.02
CA SER A 276 -22.80 2.45 3.43
C SER A 276 -23.15 1.21 4.24
N ASN A 277 -24.00 0.35 3.68
CA ASN A 277 -24.39 -0.90 4.30
C ASN A 277 -23.32 -1.94 4.03
N ILE A 278 -22.80 -2.55 5.09
CA ILE A 278 -21.71 -3.51 5.05
C ILE A 278 -22.27 -4.86 5.48
N ILE A 279 -22.07 -5.89 4.68
CA ILE A 279 -22.34 -7.29 5.02
C ILE A 279 -21.06 -8.05 4.65
N ASN A 280 -20.22 -8.29 5.65
CA ASN A 280 -18.97 -9.02 5.51
C ASN A 280 -19.10 -10.36 6.24
N VAL A 281 -18.74 -11.44 5.56
CA VAL A 281 -18.63 -12.78 6.14
C VAL A 281 -17.26 -13.31 5.76
N LEU A 282 -16.43 -13.57 6.76
CA LEU A 282 -15.13 -14.19 6.62
C LEU A 282 -15.18 -15.52 7.36
N LEU A 283 -14.84 -16.60 6.67
CA LEU A 283 -14.66 -17.93 7.26
C LEU A 283 -13.22 -18.35 7.01
N GLY A 284 -12.53 -18.73 8.07
CA GLY A 284 -11.16 -19.22 8.03
C GLY A 284 -11.09 -20.63 8.58
N VAL A 285 -10.19 -21.44 8.04
CA VAL A 285 -9.86 -22.76 8.58
C VAL A 285 -8.42 -22.68 9.07
N MET A 286 -8.24 -22.79 10.39
CA MET A 286 -6.91 -22.84 10.99
C MET A 286 -6.48 -24.31 11.13
N PRO A 287 -5.38 -24.71 10.45
CA PRO A 287 -4.76 -26.02 10.66
C PRO A 287 -4.14 -26.10 12.07
N GLN A 288 -3.86 -27.31 12.51
CA GLN A 288 -3.39 -27.63 13.85
C GLN A 288 -2.26 -26.69 14.32
N SER A 289 -2.44 -26.08 15.49
CA SER A 289 -1.42 -25.27 16.16
C SER A 289 -1.28 -25.74 17.61
N ALA A 290 -0.25 -25.30 18.33
CA ALA A 290 -0.03 -25.64 19.74
C ALA A 290 -1.22 -25.27 20.68
N GLN A 291 -2.20 -24.50 20.19
CA GLN A 291 -3.39 -24.06 20.92
C GLN A 291 -4.63 -24.96 20.71
N THR A 292 -4.58 -25.96 19.82
CA THR A 292 -5.66 -26.94 19.61
C THR A 292 -5.20 -28.36 20.02
N PRO A 293 -5.48 -28.79 21.27
CA PRO A 293 -5.10 -30.12 21.76
C PRO A 293 -5.81 -31.27 21.04
N ASP A 294 -7.03 -31.03 20.54
CA ASP A 294 -7.77 -31.97 19.69
C ASP A 294 -7.36 -31.77 18.23
N SER A 295 -7.05 -32.87 17.54
CA SER A 295 -6.63 -32.98 16.13
C SER A 295 -7.65 -32.47 15.08
N LYS A 296 -8.61 -31.64 15.47
CA LYS A 296 -9.67 -31.10 14.62
C LYS A 296 -9.29 -29.72 14.08
N THR A 297 -9.41 -29.55 12.76
CA THR A 297 -9.34 -28.25 12.08
C THR A 297 -10.30 -27.27 12.74
N MET A 298 -9.80 -26.10 13.17
CA MET A 298 -10.63 -25.07 13.78
C MET A 298 -11.23 -24.17 12.70
N ILE A 299 -12.55 -24.00 12.71
CA ILE A 299 -13.23 -23.01 11.89
C ILE A 299 -13.26 -21.69 12.67
N THR A 300 -12.59 -20.67 12.16
CA THR A 300 -12.71 -19.28 12.61
C THR A 300 -13.72 -18.55 11.74
N GLY A 301 -14.42 -17.57 12.29
CA GLY A 301 -15.35 -16.76 11.51
C GLY A 301 -15.46 -15.33 12.02
N ASP A 302 -15.76 -14.42 11.11
CA ASP A 302 -16.10 -13.02 11.38
C ASP A 302 -17.28 -12.63 10.50
N VAL A 303 -18.39 -12.26 11.13
CA VAL A 303 -19.64 -11.88 10.49
C VAL A 303 -19.98 -10.48 10.96
N GLN A 304 -19.87 -9.52 10.06
CA GLN A 304 -20.16 -8.12 10.31
C GLN A 304 -21.32 -7.67 9.41
N ILE A 305 -22.42 -7.28 10.04
CA ILE A 305 -23.58 -6.67 9.40
C ILE A 305 -23.72 -5.26 9.97
N LEU A 306 -23.60 -4.25 9.13
CA LEU A 306 -23.81 -2.84 9.48
C LEU A 306 -24.82 -2.25 8.51
N LEU A 307 -26.03 -2.02 8.98
CA LEU A 307 -27.11 -1.41 8.21
C LEU A 307 -27.30 0.02 8.70
N ARG A 308 -27.32 0.97 7.77
CA ARG A 308 -27.59 2.38 8.05
C ARG A 308 -28.85 2.78 7.30
N ASN A 309 -29.75 3.48 7.99
CA ASN A 309 -31.00 4.00 7.45
C ASN A 309 -31.88 2.90 6.78
N ALA A 310 -32.00 1.74 7.42
CA ALA A 310 -32.92 0.66 7.06
C ALA A 310 -34.42 1.03 7.22
N PHE A 311 -34.77 1.86 8.21
CA PHE A 311 -36.11 2.32 8.57
C PHE A 311 -36.38 3.81 8.26
N ALA A 312 -35.52 4.41 7.42
CA ALA A 312 -35.57 5.81 6.99
C ALA A 312 -35.39 6.87 8.09
N GLY A 313 -35.00 6.49 9.31
CA GLY A 313 -34.81 7.38 10.45
C GLY A 313 -33.36 7.82 10.69
N GLY A 314 -32.44 7.49 9.78
CA GLY A 314 -31.00 7.71 9.94
C GLY A 314 -30.34 6.76 10.96
N GLU A 315 -31.04 5.70 11.36
CA GLU A 315 -30.58 4.77 12.38
C GLU A 315 -29.43 3.88 11.90
N THR A 316 -28.62 3.38 12.84
CA THR A 316 -27.57 2.41 12.56
C THR A 316 -27.83 1.15 13.36
N LEU A 317 -27.94 0.02 12.67
CA LEU A 317 -28.02 -1.32 13.24
C LEU A 317 -26.72 -2.05 12.92
N GLY A 318 -26.07 -2.60 13.94
CA GLY A 318 -24.85 -3.37 13.76
C GLY A 318 -24.88 -4.67 14.52
N ILE A 319 -24.41 -5.72 13.86
CA ILE A 319 -24.19 -7.04 14.42
C ILE A 319 -22.78 -7.44 14.02
N ASN A 320 -21.94 -7.74 14.99
CA ASN A 320 -20.59 -8.25 14.76
C ASN A 320 -20.37 -9.50 15.60
N TRP A 321 -20.32 -10.65 14.95
CA TRP A 321 -19.93 -11.92 15.57
C TRP A 321 -18.55 -12.30 15.07
N GLN A 322 -17.62 -12.55 15.99
CA GLN A 322 -16.27 -12.94 15.63
C GLN A 322 -15.76 -14.05 16.55
N GLN A 323 -15.02 -15.00 15.99
CA GLN A 323 -14.32 -16.06 16.71
C GLN A 323 -12.90 -16.18 16.15
N LEU A 324 -12.01 -15.34 16.68
CA LEU A 324 -10.60 -15.25 16.25
C LEU A 324 -9.69 -16.26 16.98
N GLN A 325 -10.08 -16.69 18.19
CA GLN A 325 -9.29 -17.59 19.05
C GLN A 325 -10.14 -18.82 19.44
N TYR A 326 -9.46 -19.93 19.76
CA TYR A 326 -10.11 -21.18 20.14
C TYR A 326 -11.04 -20.97 21.33
N LYS A 327 -12.32 -21.38 21.23
CA LYS A 327 -13.33 -21.19 22.29
C LYS A 327 -13.54 -19.73 22.76
N SER A 328 -13.14 -18.74 21.95
CA SER A 328 -13.24 -17.32 22.31
C SER A 328 -14.18 -16.51 21.37
N PRO A 329 -15.50 -16.80 21.34
CA PRO A 329 -16.45 -16.02 20.56
C PRO A 329 -16.72 -14.65 21.20
N ARG A 330 -16.93 -13.65 20.34
CA ARG A 330 -17.35 -12.31 20.71
C ARG A 330 -18.56 -11.88 19.87
N ILE A 331 -19.58 -11.37 20.54
CA ILE A 331 -20.80 -10.84 19.92
C ILE A 331 -20.91 -9.37 20.31
N ASN A 332 -21.09 -8.51 19.33
CA ASN A 332 -21.36 -7.10 19.53
C ASN A 332 -22.63 -6.72 18.76
N LEU A 333 -23.64 -6.27 19.48
CA LEU A 333 -24.88 -5.76 18.93
C LEU A 333 -24.94 -4.26 19.22
N GLN A 334 -25.23 -3.46 18.22
CA GLN A 334 -25.33 -2.00 18.36
C GLN A 334 -26.58 -1.48 17.67
N TYR A 335 -27.26 -0.55 18.31
CA TYR A 335 -28.34 0.23 17.74
C TYR A 335 -28.16 1.70 18.11
N GLU A 336 -28.16 2.56 17.10
CA GLU A 336 -28.04 4.00 17.26
C GLU A 336 -29.20 4.68 16.53
N GLN A 337 -30.00 5.45 17.26
CA GLN A 337 -31.04 6.29 16.71
C GLN A 337 -30.66 7.75 16.96
N PRO A 338 -30.16 8.47 15.94
CA PRO A 338 -29.85 9.89 16.08
C PRO A 338 -31.14 10.73 16.10
N PHE A 339 -31.07 11.92 16.72
CA PHE A 339 -32.13 12.94 16.74
C PHE A 339 -33.52 12.44 17.20
N VAL A 340 -33.58 11.64 18.26
CA VAL A 340 -34.84 11.28 18.93
C VAL A 340 -35.48 12.53 19.53
N TRP A 341 -34.75 13.28 20.35
CA TRP A 341 -35.21 14.52 20.98
C TRP A 341 -34.35 15.71 20.55
N ALA A 342 -34.83 16.52 19.61
CA ALA A 342 -34.04 17.60 19.00
C ALA A 342 -32.65 17.10 18.54
N LYS A 343 -31.56 17.58 19.18
CA LYS A 343 -30.17 17.19 18.91
C LYS A 343 -29.69 15.94 19.68
N ALA A 344 -30.53 15.38 20.55
CA ALA A 344 -30.24 14.16 21.31
C ALA A 344 -30.71 12.90 20.59
N GLY A 345 -29.92 11.83 20.67
CA GLY A 345 -30.25 10.50 20.18
C GLY A 345 -30.31 9.46 21.30
N ILE A 346 -30.47 8.19 20.91
CA ILE A 346 -30.37 7.02 21.78
C ILE A 346 -29.33 6.08 21.19
N GLU A 347 -28.47 5.53 22.03
CA GLU A 347 -27.52 4.47 21.68
C GLU A 347 -27.68 3.29 22.64
N THR A 348 -27.80 2.09 22.10
CA THR A 348 -27.74 0.84 22.86
C THR A 348 -26.64 -0.06 22.29
N GLN A 349 -25.86 -0.67 23.17
CA GLN A 349 -24.80 -1.58 22.78
C GLN A 349 -24.75 -2.77 23.74
N PHE A 350 -24.68 -3.98 23.20
CA PHE A 350 -24.44 -5.21 23.94
C PHE A 350 -23.14 -5.86 23.43
N ASP A 351 -22.19 -6.14 24.31
CA ASP A 351 -20.95 -6.83 23.99
C ASP A 351 -20.82 -8.05 24.91
N LEU A 352 -20.66 -9.22 24.29
CA LEU A 352 -20.37 -10.48 24.96
C LEU A 352 -19.02 -10.95 24.47
N LEU A 353 -18.08 -11.17 25.38
CA LEU A 353 -16.79 -11.80 25.11
C LEU A 353 -16.66 -13.02 26.01
N LYS A 354 -16.56 -14.20 25.41
CA LYS A 354 -16.11 -15.40 26.11
C LYS A 354 -14.64 -15.59 25.83
N LYS A 355 -13.81 -15.77 26.86
CA LYS A 355 -12.37 -16.01 26.74
C LYS A 355 -12.08 -17.46 27.13
N ASP A 356 -11.92 -18.31 26.12
CA ASP A 356 -11.68 -19.75 26.22
C ASP A 356 -12.63 -20.43 27.22
N THR A 357 -12.07 -20.96 28.31
CA THR A 357 -12.77 -21.48 29.50
C THR A 357 -12.51 -20.63 30.74
N GLN A 358 -11.80 -19.51 30.62
CA GLN A 358 -11.37 -18.69 31.77
C GLN A 358 -12.51 -17.82 32.30
N PHE A 359 -13.11 -16.98 31.47
CA PHE A 359 -14.18 -16.07 31.90
C PHE A 359 -15.10 -15.61 30.76
N LEU A 360 -16.29 -15.16 31.14
CA LEU A 360 -17.31 -14.55 30.32
C LEU A 360 -17.50 -13.09 30.76
N ASN A 361 -17.35 -12.15 29.83
CA ASN A 361 -17.58 -10.72 30.03
C ASN A 361 -18.83 -10.30 29.25
N LEU A 362 -19.81 -9.74 29.97
CA LEU A 362 -21.05 -9.20 29.42
C LEU A 362 -21.09 -7.71 29.69
N GLN A 363 -21.35 -6.91 28.67
CA GLN A 363 -21.46 -5.47 28.75
C GLN A 363 -22.75 -5.01 28.07
N PHE A 364 -23.57 -4.27 28.80
CA PHE A 364 -24.73 -3.59 28.26
C PHE A 364 -24.61 -2.09 28.49
N ARG A 365 -24.67 -1.30 27.43
CA ARG A 365 -24.55 0.16 27.45
C ARG A 365 -25.83 0.79 26.94
N LEU A 366 -26.33 1.78 27.66
CA LEU A 366 -27.40 2.68 27.25
C LEU A 366 -26.85 4.11 27.29
N GLY A 367 -26.91 4.82 26.16
CA GLY A 367 -26.34 6.16 26.01
C GLY A 367 -27.29 7.16 25.36
N ILE A 368 -27.11 8.42 25.70
CA ILE A 368 -27.79 9.57 25.11
C ILE A 368 -26.72 10.45 24.46
N PRO A 369 -26.42 10.26 23.17
CA PRO A 369 -25.57 11.18 22.41
C PRO A 369 -26.31 12.50 22.17
N TYR A 370 -25.60 13.62 22.27
CA TYR A 370 -26.08 14.97 22.00
C TYR A 370 -25.12 15.67 21.04
N GLN A 371 -25.62 16.12 19.90
CA GLN A 371 -24.82 16.89 18.96
C GLN A 371 -24.76 18.36 19.38
N ILE A 372 -23.58 18.82 19.83
CA ILE A 372 -23.39 20.21 20.28
C ILE A 372 -23.33 21.12 19.05
N ASP A 373 -22.43 20.77 18.13
CA ASP A 373 -22.18 21.45 16.86
C ASP A 373 -21.83 20.43 15.77
N ARG A 374 -21.56 20.86 14.54
CA ARG A 374 -21.13 20.04 13.41
C ARG A 374 -19.93 19.14 13.74
N TYR A 375 -18.95 19.65 14.49
CA TYR A 375 -17.71 18.92 14.78
C TYR A 375 -17.67 18.30 16.17
N GLN A 376 -18.63 18.61 17.06
CA GLN A 376 -18.59 18.24 18.48
C GLN A 376 -19.80 17.42 18.89
N THR A 377 -19.53 16.29 19.54
CA THR A 377 -20.55 15.42 20.11
C THR A 377 -20.29 15.19 21.60
N GLY A 378 -21.30 15.41 22.43
CA GLY A 378 -21.31 14.98 23.83
C GLY A 378 -22.13 13.70 23.96
N LYS A 379 -21.84 12.87 24.96
CA LYS A 379 -22.63 11.67 25.25
C LYS A 379 -22.57 11.36 26.72
N VAL A 380 -23.72 11.11 27.33
CA VAL A 380 -23.81 10.52 28.68
C VAL A 380 -24.31 9.09 28.53
N PHE A 381 -23.74 8.16 29.29
CA PHE A 381 -24.11 6.75 29.19
C PHE A 381 -24.01 6.02 30.53
N TYR A 382 -24.83 4.98 30.65
CA TYR A 382 -24.80 4.01 31.72
C TYR A 382 -24.29 2.68 31.16
N LEU A 383 -23.35 2.03 31.85
CA LEU A 383 -22.75 0.76 31.46
C LEU A 383 -22.88 -0.25 32.59
N LEU A 384 -23.52 -1.38 32.28
CA LEU A 384 -23.55 -2.58 33.10
C LEU A 384 -22.46 -3.51 32.60
N GLN A 385 -21.49 -3.85 33.45
CA GLN A 385 -20.46 -4.83 33.15
C GLN A 385 -20.58 -5.99 34.13
N GLN A 386 -20.70 -7.22 33.63
CA GLN A 386 -20.70 -8.43 34.42
C GLN A 386 -19.59 -9.34 33.93
N ASN A 387 -18.76 -9.82 34.86
CA ASN A 387 -17.75 -10.81 34.60
C ASN A 387 -18.03 -12.06 35.44
N THR A 388 -17.98 -13.22 34.79
CA THR A 388 -18.14 -14.53 35.43
C THR A 388 -16.96 -15.42 35.03
N VAL A 389 -16.24 -15.95 36.00
CA VAL A 389 -15.16 -16.93 35.85
C VAL A 389 -15.77 -18.29 35.53
N GLY A 390 -15.29 -18.92 34.47
CA GLY A 390 -15.84 -20.19 33.96
C GLY A 390 -15.24 -21.43 34.60
N PHE A 391 -14.02 -21.36 35.12
CA PHE A 391 -13.32 -22.44 35.82
C PHE A 391 -12.30 -21.85 36.80
N ALA A 392 -12.35 -22.28 38.06
CA ALA A 392 -11.33 -21.99 39.06
C ALA A 392 -10.45 -23.22 39.29
N ASP A 393 -9.11 -23.04 39.21
CA ASP A 393 -8.16 -24.11 39.54
C ASP A 393 -8.15 -24.38 41.06
N THR A 394 -9.04 -25.28 41.49
CA THR A 394 -9.21 -25.64 42.89
C THR A 394 -7.96 -26.28 43.50
N ASN A 395 -7.13 -26.95 42.70
CA ASN A 395 -5.88 -27.55 43.18
C ASN A 395 -4.86 -26.47 43.54
N ARG A 396 -4.70 -25.44 42.70
CA ARG A 396 -3.86 -24.28 43.02
C ARG A 396 -4.33 -23.56 44.27
N ILE A 397 -5.65 -23.42 44.45
CA ILE A 397 -6.22 -22.77 45.64
C ILE A 397 -5.96 -23.61 46.90
N LYS A 398 -6.12 -24.93 46.85
CA LYS A 398 -5.80 -25.85 47.97
C LYS A 398 -4.32 -25.75 48.38
N GLN A 399 -3.41 -25.66 47.40
CA GLN A 399 -1.97 -25.57 47.64
C GLN A 399 -1.54 -24.20 48.19
N THR A 400 -2.04 -23.11 47.60
CA THR A 400 -1.57 -21.74 47.90
C THR A 400 -2.39 -21.02 48.97
N LEU A 401 -3.60 -21.51 49.27
CA LEU A 401 -4.58 -20.83 50.14
C LEU A 401 -4.81 -19.36 49.75
N ALA A 402 -4.76 -19.08 48.45
CA ALA A 402 -4.92 -17.74 47.89
C ALA A 402 -5.93 -17.74 46.75
N LEU A 403 -6.68 -16.64 46.62
CA LEU A 403 -7.60 -16.43 45.51
C LEU A 403 -6.84 -16.24 44.18
N PRO A 404 -7.44 -16.62 43.04
CA PRO A 404 -6.86 -16.37 41.73
C PRO A 404 -6.86 -14.87 41.36
N ASP A 405 -6.04 -14.51 40.37
CA ASP A 405 -5.91 -13.16 39.79
C ASP A 405 -7.11 -12.75 38.90
N ILE A 406 -8.14 -13.58 38.84
CA ILE A 406 -9.42 -13.36 38.15
C ILE A 406 -10.56 -13.48 39.16
N ALA A 407 -11.61 -12.68 39.00
CA ALA A 407 -12.74 -12.71 39.94
C ALA A 407 -14.10 -12.52 39.27
N ASP A 408 -15.13 -13.06 39.90
CA ASP A 408 -16.53 -12.77 39.58
C ASP A 408 -16.89 -11.38 40.07
N PHE A 409 -17.34 -10.49 39.18
CA PHE A 409 -17.77 -9.16 39.59
C PHE A 409 -18.87 -8.59 38.69
N SER A 410 -19.62 -7.64 39.24
CA SER A 410 -20.48 -6.75 38.48
C SER A 410 -20.09 -5.29 38.74
N ILE A 411 -20.14 -4.46 37.71
CA ILE A 411 -19.83 -3.04 37.79
C ILE A 411 -20.95 -2.26 37.13
N HIS A 412 -21.41 -1.24 37.82
CA HIS A 412 -22.35 -0.26 37.31
C HIS A 412 -21.60 1.06 37.12
N HIS A 413 -21.38 1.47 35.87
CA HIS A 413 -20.71 2.72 35.55
C HIS A 413 -21.69 3.77 35.06
N ILE A 414 -21.45 5.01 35.48
CA ILE A 414 -21.96 6.21 34.83
C ILE A 414 -20.77 6.85 34.12
N GLY A 415 -20.95 7.20 32.85
CA GLY A 415 -19.88 7.77 32.04
C GLY A 415 -20.33 8.91 31.15
N ALA A 416 -19.35 9.72 30.76
CA ALA A 416 -19.48 10.77 29.78
C ALA A 416 -18.40 10.60 28.71
N ALA A 417 -18.75 10.89 27.46
CA ALA A 417 -17.82 10.95 26.35
C ALA A 417 -17.97 12.27 25.61
N TRP A 418 -16.84 12.80 25.15
CA TRP A 418 -16.77 13.99 24.30
C TRP A 418 -15.95 13.68 23.06
N GLY A 419 -16.54 13.94 21.90
CA GLY A 419 -15.95 13.75 20.59
C GLY A 419 -15.77 15.06 19.86
N TYR A 420 -14.61 15.24 19.23
CA TYR A 420 -14.34 16.33 18.29
C TYR A 420 -13.75 15.78 17.00
N ASN A 421 -14.34 16.13 15.85
CA ASN A 421 -13.85 15.69 14.55
C ASN A 421 -14.05 16.79 13.51
N ASN A 422 -12.95 17.43 13.08
CA ASN A 422 -12.95 18.46 12.02
C ASN A 422 -12.21 17.98 10.75
N THR A 423 -12.09 16.67 10.56
CA THR A 423 -11.40 16.11 9.40
C THR A 423 -12.10 16.45 8.10
N ASP A 424 -11.31 16.65 7.04
CA ASP A 424 -11.85 16.95 5.71
C ASP A 424 -12.69 15.82 5.13
N TYR A 425 -12.37 14.58 5.50
CA TYR A 425 -13.10 13.39 5.06
C TYR A 425 -13.00 12.27 6.10
N ARG A 426 -14.15 11.68 6.47
CA ARG A 426 -14.24 10.79 7.64
C ARG A 426 -13.56 9.42 7.47
N PHE A 427 -13.56 8.83 6.27
CA PHE A 427 -13.01 7.49 6.03
C PHE A 427 -11.50 7.49 5.78
N ASN A 428 -10.99 8.52 5.13
CA ASN A 428 -9.57 8.67 4.86
C ASN A 428 -9.15 10.15 4.97
N PRO A 429 -9.02 10.67 6.21
CA PRO A 429 -8.66 12.06 6.44
C PRO A 429 -7.30 12.42 5.84
N ARG A 430 -7.22 13.60 5.21
CA ARG A 430 -5.95 14.19 4.77
C ARG A 430 -5.51 15.34 5.66
N ARG A 431 -6.48 16.04 6.25
CA ARG A 431 -6.24 17.14 7.18
C ARG A 431 -7.28 17.16 8.28
N GLY A 432 -6.91 17.73 9.42
CA GLY A 432 -7.78 17.92 10.57
C GLY A 432 -7.39 17.05 11.76
N SER A 433 -8.25 17.05 12.77
CA SER A 433 -8.08 16.42 14.07
C SER A 433 -9.28 15.56 14.41
N GLN A 434 -9.00 14.50 15.16
CA GLN A 434 -9.99 13.65 15.81
C GLN A 434 -9.61 13.55 17.29
N VAL A 435 -10.58 13.74 18.17
CA VAL A 435 -10.43 13.61 19.62
C VAL A 435 -11.63 12.86 20.13
N LEU A 436 -11.40 11.86 20.97
CA LEU A 436 -12.43 11.17 21.74
C LEU A 436 -11.92 11.02 23.16
N LEU A 437 -12.60 11.65 24.10
CA LEU A 437 -12.37 11.53 25.53
C LEU A 437 -13.54 10.75 26.13
N THR A 438 -13.25 9.74 26.95
CA THR A 438 -14.28 8.99 27.68
C THR A 438 -13.86 8.87 29.14
N ALA A 439 -14.76 9.28 30.04
CA ALA A 439 -14.60 9.13 31.47
C ALA A 439 -15.78 8.33 32.01
N MET A 440 -15.51 7.33 32.83
CA MET A 440 -16.57 6.55 33.48
C MET A 440 -16.17 6.20 34.91
N ALA A 441 -17.10 6.37 35.83
CA ALA A 441 -16.94 6.05 37.23
C ALA A 441 -18.06 5.09 37.66
N GLY A 442 -17.75 4.13 38.51
CA GLY A 442 -18.70 3.11 38.88
C GLY A 442 -18.42 2.42 40.20
N ILE A 443 -19.38 1.61 40.61
CA ILE A 443 -19.29 0.78 41.81
C ILE A 443 -19.15 -0.67 41.37
N LYS A 444 -18.02 -1.28 41.72
CA LYS A 444 -17.72 -2.70 41.52
C LYS A 444 -18.19 -3.49 42.73
N ARG A 445 -18.92 -4.58 42.49
CA ARG A 445 -19.34 -5.58 43.47
C ARG A 445 -18.73 -6.92 43.08
N ILE A 446 -17.86 -7.44 43.92
CA ILE A 446 -17.26 -8.77 43.78
C ILE A 446 -18.28 -9.79 44.28
N ARG A 447 -18.37 -10.94 43.60
CA ARG A 447 -19.19 -12.07 44.00
C ARG A 447 -18.27 -13.22 44.36
N GLN A 448 -18.66 -14.02 45.34
CA GLN A 448 -17.91 -15.22 45.70
C GLN A 448 -18.13 -16.28 44.62
N ASN A 449 -17.06 -16.94 44.20
CA ASN A 449 -17.13 -18.03 43.25
C ASN A 449 -17.59 -19.33 43.93
N ASN A 450 -18.66 -19.94 43.42
CA ASN A 450 -19.24 -21.15 44.01
C ASN A 450 -18.28 -22.35 44.01
N GLU A 451 -17.38 -22.45 43.03
CA GLU A 451 -16.37 -23.54 42.97
C GLU A 451 -15.33 -23.39 44.08
N VAL A 452 -15.04 -22.15 44.52
CA VAL A 452 -14.09 -21.87 45.60
C VAL A 452 -14.73 -22.10 46.97
N VAL A 453 -15.97 -21.65 47.14
CA VAL A 453 -16.72 -21.81 48.40
C VAL A 453 -17.05 -23.28 48.67
N SER A 454 -17.24 -24.09 47.63
CA SER A 454 -17.54 -25.52 47.75
C SER A 454 -16.30 -26.43 47.87
N ILE A 455 -15.10 -25.88 47.93
CA ILE A 455 -13.87 -26.68 48.09
C ILE A 455 -13.91 -27.42 49.43
N GLN A 456 -13.85 -28.75 49.34
CA GLN A 456 -13.57 -29.64 50.46
C GLN A 456 -12.16 -30.21 50.28
N ASP A 457 -11.33 -30.07 51.32
CA ASP A 457 -9.96 -30.58 51.33
C ASP A 457 -9.82 -31.67 52.40
N PRO A 458 -9.64 -32.94 52.00
CA PRO A 458 -9.41 -34.04 52.93
C PRO A 458 -8.19 -33.83 53.83
N ASN A 459 -7.19 -33.07 53.37
CA ASN A 459 -5.97 -32.81 54.13
C ASN A 459 -6.16 -31.69 55.18
N ARG A 460 -7.24 -30.90 55.08
CA ARG A 460 -7.54 -29.75 55.97
C ARG A 460 -9.05 -29.61 56.21
N PRO A 461 -9.70 -30.55 56.91
CA PRO A 461 -11.16 -30.57 57.08
C PRO A 461 -11.73 -29.37 57.87
N GLY A 462 -10.90 -28.66 58.66
CA GLY A 462 -11.32 -27.49 59.43
C GLY A 462 -11.24 -26.14 58.69
N PHE A 463 -10.62 -26.07 57.51
CA PHE A 463 -10.43 -24.81 56.79
C PHE A 463 -11.61 -24.49 55.87
N LYS A 464 -12.33 -23.39 56.12
CA LYS A 464 -13.42 -22.92 55.26
C LYS A 464 -12.86 -22.01 54.16
N TYR A 465 -12.79 -22.50 52.93
CA TYR A 465 -12.30 -21.72 51.78
C TYR A 465 -13.08 -20.43 51.48
N ALA A 466 -14.32 -20.30 52.00
CA ALA A 466 -15.08 -19.06 51.96
C ALA A 466 -14.38 -17.89 52.70
N SER A 467 -13.60 -18.15 53.75
CA SER A 467 -12.92 -17.10 54.52
C SER A 467 -11.81 -16.39 53.74
N LEU A 468 -11.34 -16.97 52.63
CA LEU A 468 -10.40 -16.30 51.72
C LEU A 468 -10.96 -14.96 51.20
N TYR A 469 -12.29 -14.84 51.09
CA TYR A 469 -12.96 -13.62 50.67
C TYR A 469 -13.08 -12.55 51.77
N ASP A 470 -12.85 -12.89 53.04
CA ASP A 470 -12.96 -11.92 54.14
C ASP A 470 -11.89 -10.82 54.04
N THR A 471 -10.76 -11.14 53.41
CA THR A 471 -9.68 -10.18 53.10
C THR A 471 -10.01 -9.26 51.92
N VAL A 472 -11.03 -9.58 51.13
CA VAL A 472 -11.39 -8.88 49.90
C VAL A 472 -12.47 -7.84 50.15
N LYS A 473 -12.22 -6.60 49.72
CA LYS A 473 -13.25 -5.55 49.73
C LYS A 473 -14.32 -5.84 48.67
N MET A 474 -15.43 -6.45 49.10
CA MET A 474 -16.53 -6.89 48.22
C MET A 474 -17.18 -5.76 47.40
N LYS A 475 -17.14 -4.52 47.90
CA LYS A 475 -17.64 -3.33 47.21
C LYS A 475 -16.53 -2.30 47.09
N THR A 476 -16.23 -1.87 45.87
CA THR A 476 -15.15 -0.91 45.58
C THR A 476 -15.57 0.10 44.51
N HIS A 477 -14.89 1.23 44.46
CA HIS A 477 -15.07 2.22 43.40
C HIS A 477 -14.07 1.96 42.27
N GLN A 478 -14.51 2.18 41.03
CA GLN A 478 -13.68 2.09 39.85
C GLN A 478 -13.83 3.37 39.01
N LEU A 479 -12.71 3.94 38.59
CA LEU A 479 -12.63 5.04 37.65
C LEU A 479 -11.86 4.57 36.42
N ARG A 480 -12.40 4.83 35.23
CA ARG A 480 -11.76 4.49 33.96
C ARG A 480 -11.80 5.71 33.05
N LEU A 481 -10.61 6.14 32.61
CA LEU A 481 -10.43 7.22 31.64
C LEU A 481 -9.79 6.64 30.37
N THR A 482 -10.32 6.98 29.20
CA THR A 482 -9.70 6.65 27.92
C THR A 482 -9.69 7.86 27.00
N THR A 483 -8.64 7.97 26.19
CA THR A 483 -8.48 9.06 25.21
C THR A 483 -7.93 8.53 23.90
N GLN A 484 -8.45 9.07 22.80
CA GLN A 484 -7.95 8.83 21.45
C GLN A 484 -7.81 10.19 20.75
N LEU A 485 -6.58 10.55 20.42
CA LEU A 485 -6.23 11.78 19.72
C LEU A 485 -5.58 11.41 18.39
N ALA A 486 -5.95 12.09 17.32
CA ALA A 486 -5.29 11.99 16.03
C ALA A 486 -5.25 13.34 15.33
N ARG A 487 -4.14 13.65 14.67
CA ARG A 487 -3.94 14.83 13.83
C ARG A 487 -3.41 14.37 12.48
N TYR A 488 -4.01 14.90 11.41
CA TYR A 488 -3.64 14.62 10.03
C TYR A 488 -3.06 15.88 9.40
N PHE A 489 -1.87 15.76 8.83
CA PHE A 489 -1.15 16.82 8.15
C PHE A 489 -1.04 16.46 6.66
N SER A 490 -1.66 17.26 5.81
CA SER A 490 -1.54 17.12 4.35
C SER A 490 -0.20 17.69 3.91
N LEU A 491 0.75 16.82 3.53
CA LEU A 491 2.06 17.23 3.01
C LEU A 491 1.99 17.53 1.50
N SER A 492 1.14 16.79 0.79
CA SER A 492 0.88 16.91 -0.65
C SER A 492 -0.55 16.43 -0.94
N ASN A 493 -1.00 16.54 -2.19
CA ASN A 493 -2.30 16.00 -2.62
C ASN A 493 -2.40 14.46 -2.44
N PHE A 494 -1.26 13.77 -2.40
CA PHE A 494 -1.18 12.30 -2.29
C PHE A 494 -0.41 11.83 -1.05
N SER A 495 0.01 12.73 -0.16
CA SER A 495 0.85 12.37 0.99
C SER A 495 0.32 12.99 2.28
N VAL A 496 0.09 12.15 3.28
CA VAL A 496 -0.50 12.55 4.58
C VAL A 496 0.34 11.98 5.70
N LEU A 497 0.67 12.80 6.68
CA LEU A 497 1.27 12.35 7.94
C LEU A 497 0.19 12.35 9.03
N LYS A 498 0.00 11.21 9.70
CA LYS A 498 -0.87 11.06 10.86
C LYS A 498 0.00 10.95 12.12
N ALA A 499 -0.30 11.77 13.10
CA ALA A 499 0.18 11.61 14.47
C ALA A 499 -1.00 11.25 15.36
N GLY A 500 -0.90 10.19 16.15
CA GLY A 500 -1.97 9.72 17.03
C GLY A 500 -1.48 9.38 18.42
N LEU A 501 -2.38 9.43 19.40
CA LEU A 501 -2.15 9.01 20.77
C LEU A 501 -3.41 8.29 21.27
N GLN A 502 -3.25 7.08 21.78
CA GLN A 502 -4.31 6.33 22.46
C GLN A 502 -3.84 6.01 23.87
N ALA A 503 -4.59 6.41 24.89
CA ALA A 503 -4.22 6.14 26.27
C ALA A 503 -5.43 5.72 27.11
N GLY A 504 -5.17 4.92 28.14
CA GLY A 504 -6.15 4.44 29.08
C GLY A 504 -5.60 4.39 30.49
N TRP A 505 -6.40 4.80 31.46
CA TRP A 505 -6.10 4.71 32.87
C TRP A 505 -7.28 4.10 33.60
N LEU A 506 -7.02 3.03 34.34
CA LEU A 506 -7.96 2.32 35.18
C LEU A 506 -7.48 2.42 36.62
N GLN A 507 -8.29 3.05 37.46
CA GLN A 507 -8.10 3.10 38.90
C GLN A 507 -9.21 2.27 39.56
N SER A 508 -8.83 1.27 40.35
CA SER A 508 -9.77 0.39 41.05
C SER A 508 -9.28 0.11 42.46
N GLY A 509 -10.19 -0.10 43.41
CA GLY A 509 -9.82 -0.44 44.80
C GLY A 509 -9.15 -1.81 44.94
N SER A 510 -9.39 -2.70 43.97
CA SER A 510 -8.76 -4.01 43.80
C SER A 510 -8.58 -4.23 42.29
N TYR A 511 -7.46 -4.78 41.84
CA TYR A 511 -7.25 -5.11 40.43
C TYR A 511 -7.37 -6.62 40.23
N TYR A 512 -8.08 -7.02 39.19
CA TYR A 512 -8.15 -8.39 38.68
C TYR A 512 -7.85 -8.38 37.19
N ARG A 513 -7.18 -9.41 36.72
CA ARG A 513 -6.73 -9.54 35.32
C ARG A 513 -7.87 -9.41 34.31
N ASN A 514 -9.05 -9.93 34.64
CA ASN A 514 -10.26 -9.87 33.81
C ASN A 514 -11.00 -8.51 33.84
N GLU A 515 -10.45 -7.49 34.52
CA GLU A 515 -10.93 -6.10 34.51
C GLU A 515 -9.98 -5.11 33.81
N LEU A 516 -8.73 -5.54 33.58
CA LEU A 516 -7.67 -4.73 32.93
C LEU A 516 -7.94 -4.49 31.45
N PHE A 517 -7.34 -3.44 30.89
CA PHE A 517 -7.32 -3.21 29.45
C PHE A 517 -6.53 -4.31 28.76
N GLN A 518 -6.97 -4.69 27.57
CA GLN A 518 -6.26 -5.61 26.69
C GLN A 518 -5.79 -4.82 25.47
N ILE A 519 -4.48 -4.72 25.31
CA ILE A 519 -3.83 -3.96 24.23
C ILE A 519 -3.00 -4.90 23.35
N GLY A 520 -2.63 -4.43 22.16
CA GLY A 520 -1.98 -5.23 21.11
C GLY A 520 -2.79 -5.23 19.81
N GLY A 521 -2.34 -5.98 18.82
CA GLY A 521 -3.11 -6.21 17.59
C GLY A 521 -3.01 -5.12 16.52
N ASN A 522 -3.88 -5.21 15.51
CA ASN A 522 -3.80 -4.33 14.33
C ASN A 522 -4.28 -2.88 14.59
N LYS A 523 -5.10 -2.65 15.63
CA LYS A 523 -5.77 -1.35 15.86
C LYS A 523 -5.06 -0.41 16.83
N LEU A 524 -4.41 -0.95 17.86
CA LEU A 524 -3.85 -0.15 18.96
C LEU A 524 -2.33 -0.15 18.99
N LEU A 525 -1.69 -1.33 18.98
CA LEU A 525 -0.25 -1.49 19.08
C LEU A 525 0.21 -2.61 18.15
N ARG A 526 0.60 -2.24 16.92
CA ARG A 526 0.89 -3.20 15.85
C ARG A 526 2.25 -3.86 16.04
N GLY A 527 2.35 -5.13 15.62
CA GLY A 527 3.53 -5.99 15.83
C GLY A 527 3.43 -6.89 17.07
N PHE A 528 2.29 -6.86 17.77
CA PHE A 528 1.98 -7.72 18.91
C PHE A 528 0.66 -8.45 18.68
N ASP A 529 0.51 -9.62 19.28
CA ASP A 529 -0.70 -10.43 19.17
C ASP A 529 -1.93 -9.67 19.70
N GLU A 530 -3.09 -9.91 19.09
CA GLU A 530 -4.34 -9.22 19.41
C GLU A 530 -4.74 -9.43 20.88
N GLU A 531 -5.02 -8.33 21.59
CA GLU A 531 -5.47 -8.33 23.00
C GLU A 531 -4.56 -9.12 23.97
N SER A 532 -3.27 -9.29 23.65
CA SER A 532 -2.34 -10.15 24.41
C SER A 532 -1.73 -9.49 25.65
N ILE A 533 -1.73 -8.15 25.72
CA ILE A 533 -1.07 -7.39 26.78
C ILE A 533 -2.13 -6.82 27.74
N TYR A 534 -2.06 -7.23 29.00
CA TYR A 534 -2.94 -6.71 30.06
C TYR A 534 -2.35 -5.45 30.70
N ALA A 535 -3.15 -4.41 30.85
CA ALA A 535 -2.69 -3.12 31.37
C ALA A 535 -3.74 -2.44 32.26
N SER A 536 -3.33 -1.93 33.42
CA SER A 536 -4.11 -0.97 34.21
C SER A 536 -3.97 0.45 33.66
N GLU A 537 -2.79 0.76 33.11
CA GLU A 537 -2.47 2.04 32.48
C GLU A 537 -1.75 1.76 31.16
N TYR A 538 -2.09 2.48 30.10
CA TYR A 538 -1.32 2.45 28.86
C TYR A 538 -1.35 3.79 28.14
N ALA A 539 -0.31 4.03 27.35
CA ALA A 539 -0.26 5.11 26.36
C ALA A 539 0.50 4.62 25.13
N VAL A 540 -0.10 4.74 23.96
CA VAL A 540 0.46 4.37 22.67
C VAL A 540 0.42 5.56 21.73
N ALA A 541 1.60 6.05 21.33
CA ALA A 541 1.77 7.10 20.34
C ALA A 541 2.07 6.47 18.97
N THR A 542 1.38 6.91 17.94
CA THR A 542 1.51 6.41 16.57
C THR A 542 1.95 7.53 15.64
N VAL A 543 2.97 7.28 14.83
CA VAL A 543 3.30 8.10 13.67
C VAL A 543 3.09 7.25 12.42
N GLU A 544 2.28 7.72 11.48
CA GLU A 544 1.93 6.98 10.27
C GLU A 544 1.99 7.88 9.04
N TYR A 545 2.84 7.53 8.08
CA TYR A 545 2.94 8.19 6.79
C TYR A 545 2.09 7.44 5.76
N ARG A 546 1.19 8.14 5.07
CA ARG A 546 0.27 7.58 4.08
C ARG A 546 0.53 8.17 2.69
N TYR A 547 0.59 7.30 1.69
CA TYR A 547 0.60 7.63 0.29
C TYR A 547 -0.74 7.23 -0.35
N LEU A 548 -1.54 8.22 -0.73
CA LEU A 548 -2.90 8.05 -1.24
C LEU A 548 -2.87 7.59 -2.70
N THR A 549 -3.45 6.42 -2.96
CA THR A 549 -3.62 5.85 -4.30
C THR A 549 -5.03 6.05 -4.85
N GLY A 550 -6.00 6.33 -3.97
CA GLY A 550 -7.38 6.68 -4.29
C GLY A 550 -8.06 7.42 -3.13
N GLN A 551 -9.38 7.60 -3.18
CA GLN A 551 -10.13 8.29 -2.12
C GLN A 551 -10.12 7.51 -0.80
N ASN A 552 -10.39 6.20 -0.83
CA ASN A 552 -10.29 5.32 0.34
C ASN A 552 -9.15 4.29 0.24
N SER A 553 -8.22 4.46 -0.71
CA SER A 553 -7.08 3.55 -0.91
C SER A 553 -5.74 4.26 -0.68
N PHE A 554 -4.84 3.65 0.11
CA PHE A 554 -3.53 4.22 0.41
C PHE A 554 -2.53 3.14 0.86
N LEU A 555 -1.25 3.39 0.59
CA LEU A 555 -0.12 2.68 1.20
C LEU A 555 0.29 3.43 2.46
N PHE A 556 0.73 2.73 3.50
CA PHE A 556 1.17 3.38 4.73
C PHE A 556 2.40 2.72 5.34
N ALA A 557 3.20 3.53 6.03
CA ALA A 557 4.29 3.11 6.89
C ALA A 557 4.05 3.70 8.27
N PHE A 558 4.29 2.94 9.33
CA PHE A 558 3.99 3.41 10.69
C PHE A 558 5.05 2.99 11.70
N SER A 559 5.08 3.74 12.81
CA SER A 559 5.78 3.39 14.04
C SER A 559 4.87 3.71 15.23
N ASP A 560 4.68 2.73 16.11
CA ASP A 560 3.90 2.77 17.34
C ASP A 560 4.85 2.68 18.53
N PHE A 561 4.75 3.60 19.49
CA PHE A 561 5.53 3.64 20.73
C PHE A 561 4.57 3.51 21.91
N GLY A 562 4.68 2.43 22.66
CA GLY A 562 3.78 2.10 23.77
C GLY A 562 4.49 2.07 25.12
N THR A 563 3.80 2.52 26.17
CA THR A 563 4.10 2.20 27.56
C THR A 563 2.87 1.59 28.19
N ALA A 564 3.02 0.52 28.95
CA ALA A 564 1.91 -0.07 29.69
C ALA A 564 2.35 -0.51 31.08
N ALA A 565 1.53 -0.22 32.09
CA ALA A 565 1.70 -0.75 33.43
C ALA A 565 0.63 -1.78 33.74
N TYR A 566 1.05 -2.83 34.42
CA TYR A 566 0.20 -3.88 34.95
C TYR A 566 0.19 -3.77 36.46
N LYS A 567 -1.01 -3.81 37.05
CA LYS A 567 -1.23 -3.87 38.48
C LYS A 567 -2.22 -4.99 38.76
N ASP A 568 -1.88 -5.82 39.74
CA ASP A 568 -2.72 -6.87 40.33
C ASP A 568 -2.63 -6.75 41.86
N GLN A 569 -3.32 -7.62 42.62
CA GLN A 569 -3.28 -7.63 44.09
C GLN A 569 -1.87 -7.75 44.67
N THR A 570 -0.96 -8.43 43.96
CA THR A 570 0.36 -8.80 44.49
C THR A 570 1.53 -8.28 43.67
N LYS A 571 1.29 -7.84 42.42
CA LYS A 571 2.34 -7.51 41.44
C LYS A 571 2.07 -6.18 40.77
N SER A 572 3.12 -5.40 40.56
CA SER A 572 3.08 -4.17 39.77
C SER A 572 4.34 -4.07 38.92
N PHE A 573 4.18 -3.91 37.61
CA PHE A 573 5.30 -3.73 36.68
C PHE A 573 4.94 -2.78 35.53
N ARG A 574 5.95 -2.22 34.87
CA ARG A 574 5.78 -1.31 33.74
C ARG A 574 6.72 -1.70 32.60
N HIS A 575 6.17 -1.80 31.41
CA HIS A 575 6.88 -2.21 30.20
C HIS A 575 6.73 -1.17 29.09
N GLN A 576 7.73 -1.16 28.22
CA GLN A 576 7.78 -0.34 27.02
C GLN A 576 7.71 -1.25 25.81
N TYR A 577 7.00 -0.77 24.79
CA TYR A 577 6.71 -1.48 23.56
C TYR A 577 7.05 -0.58 22.39
N TRP A 578 7.62 -1.15 21.35
CA TRP A 578 7.85 -0.46 20.08
C TRP A 578 7.39 -1.36 18.94
N GLY A 579 6.63 -0.82 18.01
CA GLY A 579 6.16 -1.52 16.83
C GLY A 579 6.43 -0.70 15.58
N ALA A 580 6.89 -1.32 14.50
CA ALA A 580 7.08 -0.64 13.22
C ALA A 580 6.65 -1.54 12.07
N GLY A 581 6.15 -0.94 10.99
CA GLY A 581 5.62 -1.74 9.89
C GLY A 581 5.21 -0.96 8.65
N LEU A 582 4.78 -1.72 7.65
CA LEU A 582 4.28 -1.25 6.37
C LEU A 582 2.91 -1.89 6.12
N GLY A 583 2.04 -1.22 5.39
CA GLY A 583 0.74 -1.75 5.04
C GLY A 583 0.08 -1.04 3.88
N LEU A 584 -1.09 -1.54 3.52
CA LEU A 584 -1.91 -1.02 2.45
C LEU A 584 -3.38 -1.17 2.83
N ASN A 585 -4.16 -0.13 2.54
CA ASN A 585 -5.60 -0.13 2.63
C ASN A 585 -6.17 0.01 1.22
N LEU A 586 -6.98 -0.95 0.79
CA LEU A 586 -7.58 -1.00 -0.54
C LEU A 586 -9.10 -0.97 -0.44
N GLU A 587 -9.71 -0.15 -1.27
CA GLU A 587 -11.15 -0.13 -1.47
C GLU A 587 -11.56 -1.23 -2.45
N ALA A 588 -12.24 -2.25 -1.95
CA ALA A 588 -12.97 -3.22 -2.76
C ALA A 588 -14.43 -2.76 -2.91
N ARG A 589 -15.15 -3.21 -3.95
CA ARG A 589 -16.48 -2.69 -4.34
C ARG A 589 -17.44 -2.37 -3.17
N ASN A 590 -17.51 -3.23 -2.16
CA ASN A 590 -18.38 -3.08 -0.99
C ASN A 590 -17.63 -3.22 0.35
N SER A 591 -16.29 -3.17 0.38
CA SER A 591 -15.51 -3.37 1.61
C SER A 591 -14.13 -2.70 1.54
N GLN A 592 -13.50 -2.48 2.70
CA GLN A 592 -12.12 -2.00 2.78
C GLN A 592 -11.23 -3.13 3.29
N VAL A 593 -10.17 -3.44 2.55
CA VAL A 593 -9.19 -4.47 2.90
C VAL A 593 -7.94 -3.78 3.42
N ASN A 594 -7.63 -3.97 4.70
CA ASN A 594 -6.41 -3.49 5.33
C ASN A 594 -5.45 -4.65 5.56
N ILE A 595 -4.26 -4.57 4.96
CA ILE A 595 -3.18 -5.53 5.13
C ILE A 595 -2.00 -4.77 5.72
N SER A 596 -1.48 -5.26 6.84
CA SER A 596 -0.31 -4.69 7.50
C SER A 596 0.70 -5.79 7.84
N TRP A 597 1.98 -5.46 7.71
CA TRP A 597 3.09 -6.26 8.19
C TRP A 597 3.85 -5.43 9.22
N ALA A 598 4.05 -5.99 10.41
CA ALA A 598 4.52 -5.27 11.57
C ALA A 598 5.47 -6.15 12.39
N VAL A 599 6.51 -5.53 12.96
CA VAL A 599 7.43 -6.17 13.90
C VAL A 599 7.38 -5.38 15.21
N GLY A 600 7.25 -6.09 16.33
CA GLY A 600 7.18 -5.52 17.68
C GLY A 600 8.37 -5.93 18.55
N GLN A 601 8.87 -5.00 19.37
CA GLN A 601 9.88 -5.23 20.40
C GLN A 601 9.36 -4.78 21.76
N ARG A 602 9.68 -5.55 22.81
CA ARG A 602 9.30 -5.28 24.21
C ARG A 602 10.46 -5.52 25.15
N ASN A 603 10.45 -4.88 26.31
CA ASN A 603 11.54 -4.90 27.28
C ASN A 603 11.40 -5.94 28.41
N ASP A 604 10.26 -6.65 28.48
CA ASP A 604 9.92 -7.65 29.51
C ASP A 604 10.43 -9.06 29.20
N ARG A 605 10.63 -9.35 27.91
CA ARG A 605 11.35 -10.54 27.49
C ARG A 605 12.79 -10.15 27.23
N ILE A 606 13.73 -10.83 27.91
CA ILE A 606 15.07 -11.02 27.35
C ILE A 606 14.81 -11.46 25.91
N ALA A 607 15.42 -10.80 24.93
CA ALA A 607 15.36 -11.28 23.57
C ALA A 607 15.86 -12.73 23.61
N GLU A 608 14.94 -13.70 23.66
CA GLU A 608 15.26 -15.05 23.25
C GLU A 608 15.89 -14.81 21.88
N PRO A 609 17.17 -15.18 21.67
CA PRO A 609 17.69 -15.21 20.32
C PRO A 609 16.64 -16.00 19.56
N ALA A 610 15.96 -15.34 18.62
CA ALA A 610 14.98 -15.99 17.77
C ALA A 610 15.58 -17.34 17.41
N PRO A 611 14.86 -18.48 17.53
CA PRO A 611 15.44 -19.76 17.14
C PRO A 611 16.10 -19.51 15.80
N ILE A 612 17.42 -19.66 15.77
CA ILE A 612 18.23 -19.33 14.59
C ILE A 612 17.89 -20.42 13.59
N GLN A 613 16.70 -20.32 12.99
CA GLN A 613 16.49 -20.66 11.61
C GLN A 613 17.11 -19.51 10.86
N ASP A 614 18.40 -19.67 10.59
CA ASP A 614 19.28 -18.78 9.85
C ASP A 614 18.56 -17.68 9.07
N PRO A 615 18.54 -16.42 9.56
CA PRO A 615 18.20 -15.28 8.71
C PRO A 615 19.23 -15.10 7.57
N HIS A 616 20.31 -15.89 7.61
CA HIS A 616 21.32 -16.01 6.58
C HIS A 616 20.88 -16.76 5.32
N TRP A 617 19.75 -17.49 5.26
CA TRP A 617 19.42 -18.22 4.01
C TRP A 617 19.19 -17.28 2.81
N PHE A 618 18.62 -16.09 3.03
CA PHE A 618 18.35 -15.13 1.96
C PHE A 618 19.59 -14.31 1.57
N CYS A 619 20.46 -13.97 2.53
CA CYS A 619 21.70 -13.22 2.29
C CYS A 619 22.86 -14.12 1.81
N GLN A 620 22.95 -15.38 2.23
CA GLN A 620 23.94 -16.33 1.72
C GLN A 620 23.66 -16.76 0.27
N LEU A 621 22.40 -16.71 -0.18
CA LEU A 621 22.04 -17.02 -1.58
C LEU A 621 22.62 -16.01 -2.58
N PHE A 622 22.84 -14.76 -2.16
CA PHE A 622 23.44 -13.72 -3.00
C PHE A 622 24.96 -13.61 -2.84
N LEU A 623 25.51 -13.91 -1.66
CA LEU A 623 26.96 -13.80 -1.42
C LEU A 623 27.76 -15.07 -1.79
N ASN A 624 27.17 -16.28 -1.68
CA ASN A 624 27.88 -17.52 -2.02
C ASN A 624 27.88 -17.84 -3.51
N SER A 625 27.00 -17.23 -4.31
CA SER A 625 27.04 -17.33 -5.79
C SER A 625 28.11 -16.40 -6.40
N TRP A 626 28.55 -15.37 -5.67
CA TRP A 626 29.52 -14.40 -6.17
C TRP A 626 30.96 -14.69 -5.78
N LYS A 627 31.21 -15.37 -4.64
CA LYS A 627 32.57 -15.74 -4.20
C LYS A 627 33.18 -16.97 -4.88
N LYS A 628 32.40 -17.78 -5.62
CA LYS A 628 32.90 -19.04 -6.24
C LYS A 628 33.29 -18.94 -7.73
N ARG A 629 33.28 -17.75 -8.33
CA ARG A 629 33.63 -17.56 -9.77
C ARG A 629 34.58 -16.38 -10.03
N GLN A 630 35.70 -16.33 -9.30
CA GLN A 630 36.86 -15.55 -9.72
C GLN A 630 38.13 -16.41 -9.69
N ARG A 631 38.38 -17.13 -10.79
CA ARG A 631 39.72 -17.42 -11.32
C ARG A 631 39.64 -17.48 -12.86
N CYS A 632 40.39 -16.56 -13.50
CA CYS A 632 41.00 -16.61 -14.85
C CYS A 632 40.06 -16.81 -16.07
N VAL A 633 40.13 -16.13 -17.22
CA VAL A 633 41.12 -15.32 -17.97
C VAL A 633 40.34 -14.67 -19.17
N PRO A 634 40.87 -13.67 -19.91
CA PRO A 634 40.13 -12.54 -20.51
C PRO A 634 39.75 -12.74 -22.00
N TRP A 635 39.10 -11.74 -22.62
CA TRP A 635 39.17 -11.26 -24.04
C TRP A 635 37.84 -10.56 -24.49
N PRO A 636 37.83 -9.72 -25.53
CA PRO A 636 38.05 -8.27 -25.48
C PRO A 636 36.75 -7.46 -25.74
N THR A 637 36.85 -6.16 -25.45
CA THR A 637 35.88 -5.11 -25.73
C THR A 637 35.86 -4.69 -27.20
N VAL A 638 34.72 -4.83 -27.90
CA VAL A 638 34.36 -4.02 -29.07
C VAL A 638 32.83 -3.81 -29.09
N PHE A 639 32.38 -2.60 -29.46
CA PHE A 639 30.99 -2.09 -29.61
C PHE A 639 30.28 -1.49 -28.36
N LEU A 640 30.66 -0.26 -28.00
CA LEU A 640 29.93 1.04 -28.17
C LEU A 640 28.37 1.09 -28.10
N PRO A 641 27.75 2.27 -27.87
CA PRO A 641 27.12 2.70 -26.62
C PRO A 641 25.59 2.98 -26.76
N ARG A 642 25.02 3.62 -25.73
CA ARG A 642 23.67 4.25 -25.61
C ARG A 642 22.56 3.35 -25.03
N MET A 643 22.35 3.50 -23.73
CA MET A 643 21.09 4.03 -23.17
C MET A 643 21.28 4.27 -21.66
N LYS A 644 21.75 5.47 -21.29
CA LYS A 644 21.69 5.97 -19.91
C LYS A 644 20.67 7.10 -19.87
N LYS A 645 19.47 6.81 -19.36
CA LYS A 645 18.53 7.73 -18.68
C LYS A 645 17.32 6.92 -18.16
N ALA A 646 17.56 5.97 -17.25
CA ALA A 646 16.50 5.26 -16.53
C ALA A 646 16.93 4.71 -15.15
N ALA A 647 17.98 5.24 -14.54
CA ALA A 647 18.55 4.72 -13.29
C ALA A 647 18.68 5.80 -12.19
N ALA A 648 17.73 6.72 -12.11
CA ALA A 648 17.71 7.78 -11.07
C ALA A 648 16.59 7.62 -10.04
N ILE A 649 15.72 6.60 -10.16
CA ILE A 649 14.61 6.35 -9.22
C ILE A 649 14.89 5.14 -8.30
N GLY A 650 15.88 4.30 -8.62
CA GLY A 650 16.24 3.13 -7.81
C GLY A 650 17.14 3.40 -6.59
N TRP A 651 17.77 4.57 -6.49
CA TRP A 651 18.74 4.86 -5.43
C TRP A 651 18.14 5.46 -4.15
N ILE A 652 16.91 5.98 -4.21
CA ILE A 652 16.21 6.54 -3.04
C ILE A 652 15.59 5.43 -2.16
N ILE A 653 15.30 4.27 -2.75
CA ILE A 653 14.77 3.09 -2.03
C ILE A 653 15.89 2.32 -1.30
N MET A 654 17.14 2.36 -1.78
CA MET A 654 18.29 1.76 -1.09
C MET A 654 18.84 2.60 0.07
N LEU A 655 18.65 3.92 0.04
CA LEU A 655 19.17 4.84 1.07
C LEU A 655 18.32 4.86 2.36
N MET A 656 17.06 4.42 2.32
CA MET A 656 16.23 4.24 3.53
C MET A 656 16.45 2.89 4.24
N CYS A 657 17.14 1.93 3.61
CA CYS A 657 17.41 0.61 4.19
C CYS A 657 18.78 0.55 4.92
N SER A 658 19.68 1.50 4.65
CA SER A 658 21.03 1.56 5.26
C SER A 658 21.13 2.38 6.55
N MET A 659 20.09 3.11 6.96
CA MET A 659 20.09 3.92 8.18
C MET A 659 19.60 3.17 9.44
N CYS A 660 19.37 1.86 9.36
CA CYS A 660 18.94 1.03 10.49
C CYS A 660 20.04 0.12 11.06
N CYS A 661 21.29 0.19 10.55
CA CYS A 661 22.37 -0.75 10.92
C CYS A 661 23.62 -0.13 11.57
N CYS A 662 23.60 1.16 11.93
CA CYS A 662 24.72 1.78 12.65
C CYS A 662 24.23 2.41 13.95
N LEU A 663 24.23 1.63 15.03
CA LEU A 663 24.37 2.07 16.43
C LEU A 663 24.32 0.83 17.34
N SER A 664 25.46 0.13 17.46
CA SER A 664 25.87 -0.65 18.67
C SER A 664 27.12 -1.48 18.37
N GLN A 665 28.30 -0.93 18.65
CA GLN A 665 29.46 -1.73 19.06
C GLN A 665 30.27 -0.94 20.07
N PRO A 666 30.48 -1.44 21.31
CA PRO A 666 31.64 -1.04 22.09
C PRO A 666 32.83 -1.94 21.76
N ALA A 667 34.00 -1.32 21.74
CA ALA A 667 35.30 -1.89 21.46
C ALA A 667 35.85 -2.72 22.63
N TRP A 668 36.33 -3.93 22.37
CA TRP A 668 37.16 -4.72 23.29
C TRP A 668 38.21 -5.48 22.46
N ALA A 669 39.48 -5.15 22.69
CA ALA A 669 40.67 -5.79 22.13
C ALA A 669 41.51 -6.39 23.27
N GLN A 670 42.43 -7.30 22.91
CA GLN A 670 43.43 -8.04 23.72
C GLN A 670 42.87 -9.26 24.48
N SER A 671 43.52 -10.43 24.62
CA SER A 671 44.93 -10.90 24.50
C SER A 671 44.89 -12.45 24.33
N TYR A 672 45.90 -13.14 23.77
CA TYR A 672 46.95 -13.98 24.42
C TYR A 672 47.86 -14.50 23.26
N VAL A 673 49.18 -14.27 23.17
CA VAL A 673 50.36 -14.95 23.79
C VAL A 673 50.22 -16.49 23.75
N GLY A 674 51.08 -17.34 23.16
CA GLY A 674 52.46 -17.26 22.69
C GLY A 674 53.24 -18.43 23.32
N ASP A 675 53.84 -19.33 22.54
CA ASP A 675 54.95 -20.25 22.93
C ASP A 675 55.41 -21.09 21.72
N THR A 676 56.56 -20.80 21.09
CA THR A 676 57.96 -21.22 21.34
C THR A 676 58.41 -22.47 20.53
N LEU A 677 59.42 -22.27 19.67
CA LEU A 677 60.22 -23.26 18.92
C LEU A 677 61.33 -23.84 19.84
N PRO A 678 62.02 -24.96 19.49
CA PRO A 678 63.22 -24.91 18.61
C PRO A 678 63.39 -26.16 17.69
N ALA A 679 63.83 -26.00 16.43
CA ALA A 679 65.22 -26.10 15.90
C ALA A 679 65.64 -27.54 15.44
N THR A 680 65.69 -27.79 14.13
CA THR A 680 66.88 -27.91 13.25
C THR A 680 67.64 -29.26 13.26
N SER A 681 67.69 -29.92 12.10
CA SER A 681 68.89 -30.62 11.60
C SER A 681 68.92 -30.51 10.07
N VAL A 682 70.13 -30.31 9.53
CA VAL A 682 70.47 -29.99 8.13
C VAL A 682 71.51 -31.02 7.65
N VAL A 683 71.62 -31.19 6.32
CA VAL A 683 72.77 -31.71 5.50
C VAL A 683 72.77 -33.25 5.30
N ASP A 684 72.95 -33.88 4.12
CA ASP A 684 73.13 -33.56 2.68
C ASP A 684 72.81 -34.87 1.90
N THR A 685 72.53 -34.97 0.58
CA THR A 685 73.42 -34.59 -0.54
C THR A 685 72.67 -34.71 -1.88
N ALA A 686 72.86 -33.69 -2.74
CA ALA A 686 72.86 -33.65 -4.22
C ALA A 686 71.94 -34.57 -5.08
N ALA A 687 71.13 -33.95 -5.96
CA ALA A 687 71.17 -34.17 -7.42
C ALA A 687 70.15 -33.29 -8.20
N THR A 688 70.71 -32.37 -9.00
CA THR A 688 70.34 -31.96 -10.38
C THR A 688 68.90 -31.62 -10.80
N VAL A 689 68.81 -30.44 -11.43
CA VAL A 689 67.72 -29.86 -12.25
C VAL A 689 67.57 -30.59 -13.59
N ALA A 690 66.33 -30.92 -13.99
CA ALA A 690 65.84 -31.16 -15.36
C ALA A 690 64.38 -31.67 -15.25
N ASP A 691 63.45 -31.61 -16.19
CA ASP A 691 63.17 -30.83 -17.39
C ASP A 691 61.71 -31.23 -17.75
N THR A 692 61.00 -30.46 -18.56
CA THR A 692 59.60 -30.71 -18.95
C THR A 692 59.36 -32.10 -19.53
N LEU A 693 58.40 -32.87 -18.99
CA LEU A 693 57.85 -34.06 -19.64
C LEU A 693 56.31 -34.08 -19.62
N PRO A 694 55.66 -34.61 -20.66
CA PRO A 694 54.22 -34.55 -20.88
C PRO A 694 53.48 -35.52 -19.94
N ALA A 695 52.29 -35.11 -19.50
CA ALA A 695 51.40 -36.00 -18.74
C ALA A 695 51.03 -37.22 -19.59
N ILE A 696 51.38 -38.38 -19.06
CA ILE A 696 51.08 -39.72 -19.54
C ILE A 696 49.56 -39.84 -19.72
N VAL A 697 49.14 -40.17 -20.94
CA VAL A 697 47.76 -40.57 -21.25
C VAL A 697 47.47 -41.84 -20.45
N ALA A 698 46.56 -41.77 -19.48
CA ALA A 698 46.06 -42.95 -18.80
C ALA A 698 45.45 -43.93 -19.83
N PRO A 699 45.72 -45.24 -19.74
CA PRO A 699 45.08 -46.20 -20.63
C PRO A 699 43.55 -46.17 -20.44
N PRO A 700 42.74 -46.32 -21.51
CA PRO A 700 41.30 -46.41 -21.36
C PRO A 700 40.93 -47.60 -20.46
N PRO A 701 39.87 -47.50 -19.62
CA PRO A 701 39.46 -48.57 -18.73
C PRO A 701 39.08 -49.83 -19.53
N PRO A 702 39.24 -51.04 -18.95
CA PRO A 702 38.91 -52.28 -19.63
C PRO A 702 37.41 -52.34 -19.93
N VAL A 703 37.05 -52.60 -21.19
CA VAL A 703 35.66 -52.84 -21.60
C VAL A 703 35.21 -54.17 -20.99
N GLN A 704 34.24 -54.15 -20.09
CA GLN A 704 33.60 -55.38 -19.61
C GLN A 704 32.71 -55.93 -20.72
N VAL A 705 33.15 -57.03 -21.34
CA VAL A 705 32.35 -57.80 -22.30
C VAL A 705 31.41 -58.70 -21.51
N GLN A 706 30.09 -58.50 -21.61
CA GLN A 706 29.13 -59.50 -21.17
C GLN A 706 29.03 -60.56 -22.27
N PRO A 707 29.47 -61.81 -22.04
CA PRO A 707 29.35 -62.84 -23.07
C PRO A 707 27.86 -63.15 -23.29
N ASP A 708 27.44 -63.21 -24.54
CA ASP A 708 26.09 -63.66 -24.88
C ASP A 708 25.99 -65.16 -24.54
N THR A 709 25.42 -65.48 -23.37
CA THR A 709 25.46 -66.83 -22.79
C THR A 709 24.41 -67.77 -23.37
N LEU A 710 23.38 -67.24 -24.03
CA LEU A 710 22.25 -68.02 -24.51
C LEU A 710 22.57 -68.75 -25.82
N LEU A 711 23.24 -68.09 -26.77
CA LEU A 711 23.56 -68.67 -28.07
C LEU A 711 24.49 -69.91 -27.98
N PRO A 712 25.61 -69.87 -27.22
CA PRO A 712 26.50 -71.02 -27.05
C PRO A 712 25.81 -72.20 -26.36
N TYR A 713 24.91 -71.92 -25.40
CA TYR A 713 24.13 -72.93 -24.69
C TYR A 713 23.17 -73.67 -25.65
N PHE A 714 22.47 -72.95 -26.54
CA PHE A 714 21.61 -73.57 -27.56
C PHE A 714 22.39 -74.42 -28.58
N TYR A 715 23.59 -73.98 -28.99
CA TYR A 715 24.42 -74.75 -29.92
C TYR A 715 25.08 -75.98 -29.27
N GLN A 716 25.39 -75.95 -27.97
CA GLN A 716 25.90 -77.10 -27.22
C GLN A 716 24.86 -78.21 -26.97
N LEU A 717 23.57 -77.87 -26.98
CA LEU A 717 22.47 -78.82 -26.81
C LEU A 717 22.05 -79.51 -28.13
N HIS A 718 22.57 -79.08 -29.28
CA HIS A 718 22.15 -79.61 -30.58
C HIS A 718 22.93 -80.91 -30.94
N PRO A 719 22.28 -82.09 -31.09
CA PRO A 719 22.97 -83.39 -31.11
C PRO A 719 23.93 -83.66 -32.30
N LEU A 720 23.94 -82.79 -33.31
CA LEU A 720 24.60 -83.01 -34.61
C LEU A 720 25.71 -81.99 -34.94
N LEU A 721 25.99 -81.02 -34.04
CA LEU A 721 27.00 -79.98 -34.28
C LEU A 721 28.15 -80.10 -33.27
N PRO A 722 29.30 -80.70 -33.63
CA PRO A 722 30.45 -80.84 -32.74
C PRO A 722 31.32 -79.58 -32.84
N ILE A 723 30.94 -78.51 -32.12
CA ILE A 723 31.74 -77.28 -32.07
C ILE A 723 32.66 -77.35 -30.83
N GLN A 724 33.86 -77.89 -31.00
CA GLN A 724 34.94 -77.93 -29.98
C GLN A 724 36.00 -76.83 -30.17
N SER A 725 35.72 -75.80 -30.96
CA SER A 725 36.63 -74.64 -31.12
C SER A 725 36.38 -73.58 -30.05
N PRO A 726 37.42 -72.89 -29.53
CA PRO A 726 37.27 -71.82 -28.54
C PRO A 726 36.34 -70.71 -29.05
N VAL A 727 35.41 -70.25 -28.21
CA VAL A 727 34.47 -69.17 -28.53
C VAL A 727 35.24 -67.88 -28.81
N ILE A 728 35.18 -67.39 -30.05
CA ILE A 728 35.74 -66.09 -30.41
C ILE A 728 34.71 -65.03 -30.06
N TYR A 729 34.95 -64.28 -28.99
CA TYR A 729 34.11 -63.15 -28.63
C TYR A 729 34.32 -62.01 -29.62
N ARG A 730 33.29 -61.71 -30.42
CA ARG A 730 33.25 -60.48 -31.22
C ARG A 730 32.70 -59.38 -30.33
N LEU A 731 33.45 -58.29 -30.18
CA LEU A 731 32.93 -57.04 -29.62
C LEU A 731 31.92 -56.47 -30.61
N GLU A 732 30.64 -56.81 -30.44
CA GLU A 732 29.55 -56.08 -31.06
C GLU A 732 29.20 -54.91 -30.14
N THR A 733 29.41 -53.69 -30.63
CA THR A 733 28.84 -52.52 -29.98
C THR A 733 27.33 -52.61 -30.12
N ASP A 734 26.59 -52.58 -29.01
CA ASP A 734 25.14 -52.39 -29.05
C ASP A 734 24.83 -51.24 -29.99
N PHE A 735 23.96 -51.46 -30.97
CA PHE A 735 23.45 -50.38 -31.81
C PHE A 735 22.58 -49.48 -30.92
N ALA A 736 23.21 -48.55 -30.21
CA ALA A 736 22.53 -47.45 -29.55
C ALA A 736 21.99 -46.56 -30.67
N ALA A 737 20.73 -46.81 -31.08
CA ALA A 737 20.06 -46.00 -32.07
C ALA A 737 20.30 -44.52 -31.73
N PRO A 738 20.84 -43.71 -32.67
CA PRO A 738 21.27 -42.36 -32.35
C PRO A 738 20.09 -41.60 -31.73
N GLN A 739 20.31 -41.03 -30.54
CA GLN A 739 19.29 -40.30 -29.78
C GLN A 739 18.61 -39.19 -30.60
N GLN A 740 19.28 -38.75 -31.67
CA GLN A 740 18.81 -37.78 -32.66
C GLN A 740 17.57 -38.24 -33.47
N ASP A 741 17.39 -39.53 -33.76
CA ASP A 741 16.27 -40.01 -34.57
C ASP A 741 14.92 -39.81 -33.86
N ARG A 742 14.89 -40.02 -32.54
CA ARG A 742 13.66 -39.87 -31.73
C ARG A 742 13.24 -38.42 -31.57
N VAL A 743 14.21 -37.52 -31.43
CA VAL A 743 13.97 -36.07 -31.39
C VAL A 743 13.48 -35.57 -32.75
N PHE A 744 14.02 -36.11 -33.84
CA PHE A 744 13.56 -35.84 -35.19
C PHE A 744 12.08 -36.21 -35.40
N TYR A 745 11.66 -37.44 -35.06
CA TYR A 745 10.26 -37.85 -35.20
C TYR A 745 9.31 -37.02 -34.34
N TRP A 746 9.72 -36.62 -33.14
CA TRP A 746 8.92 -35.74 -32.30
C TRP A 746 8.74 -34.33 -32.91
N LEU A 747 9.81 -33.74 -33.45
CA LEU A 747 9.76 -32.45 -34.14
C LEU A 747 8.93 -32.52 -35.42
N ALA A 748 9.05 -33.61 -36.18
CA ALA A 748 8.20 -33.89 -37.34
C ALA A 748 6.72 -33.98 -36.94
N GLY A 749 6.42 -34.65 -35.82
CA GLY A 749 5.07 -34.70 -35.24
C GLY A 749 4.52 -33.31 -34.85
N LEU A 750 5.36 -32.43 -34.29
CA LEU A 750 4.96 -31.05 -33.98
C LEU A 750 4.71 -30.21 -35.24
N LEU A 751 5.54 -30.36 -36.27
CA LEU A 751 5.32 -29.72 -37.57
C LEU A 751 4.02 -30.20 -38.21
N LEU A 752 3.75 -31.50 -38.17
CA LEU A 752 2.51 -32.10 -38.66
C LEU A 752 1.29 -31.58 -37.88
N LEU A 753 1.38 -31.51 -36.55
CA LEU A 753 0.32 -30.94 -35.71
C LEU A 753 0.03 -29.48 -36.08
N LEU A 754 1.06 -28.65 -36.29
CA LEU A 754 0.90 -27.27 -36.75
C LEU A 754 0.24 -27.21 -38.13
N GLY A 755 0.65 -28.12 -39.05
CA GLY A 755 0.06 -28.26 -40.38
C GLY A 755 -1.44 -28.60 -40.33
N ILE A 756 -1.83 -29.57 -39.50
CA ILE A 756 -3.25 -29.94 -39.29
C ILE A 756 -4.04 -28.76 -38.74
N ILE A 757 -3.52 -28.04 -37.75
CA ILE A 757 -4.22 -26.89 -37.17
C ILE A 757 -4.39 -25.77 -38.20
N ARG A 758 -3.34 -25.49 -38.99
CA ARG A 758 -3.37 -24.48 -40.06
C ARG A 758 -4.37 -24.84 -41.16
N MET A 759 -4.45 -26.11 -41.55
CA MET A 759 -5.36 -26.58 -42.60
C MET A 759 -6.81 -26.67 -42.11
N GLY A 760 -7.05 -27.26 -40.94
CA GLY A 760 -8.39 -27.42 -40.37
C GLY A 760 -9.03 -26.12 -39.87
N PHE A 761 -8.22 -25.13 -39.48
CA PHE A 761 -8.69 -23.84 -38.96
C PHE A 761 -8.00 -22.65 -39.64
N ALA A 762 -7.94 -22.65 -40.97
CA ALA A 762 -7.23 -21.62 -41.75
C ALA A 762 -7.65 -20.17 -41.41
N LYS A 763 -8.95 -19.92 -41.25
CA LYS A 763 -9.48 -18.60 -40.86
C LYS A 763 -9.03 -18.18 -39.46
N TYR A 764 -9.09 -19.10 -38.49
CA TYR A 764 -8.62 -18.85 -37.13
C TYR A 764 -7.12 -18.51 -37.12
N PHE A 765 -6.32 -19.24 -37.90
CA PHE A 765 -4.88 -19.02 -38.00
C PHE A 765 -4.54 -17.68 -38.65
N SER A 766 -5.25 -17.29 -39.73
CA SER A 766 -5.08 -15.97 -40.35
C SER A 766 -5.47 -14.84 -39.41
N ASP A 767 -6.56 -14.99 -38.66
CA ASP A 767 -7.04 -13.99 -37.70
C ASP A 767 -6.07 -13.84 -36.53
N LEU A 768 -5.50 -14.95 -36.04
CA LEU A 768 -4.48 -14.96 -34.98
C LEU A 768 -3.24 -14.16 -35.39
N ILE A 769 -2.70 -14.40 -36.59
CA ILE A 769 -1.54 -13.65 -37.09
C ILE A 769 -1.90 -12.18 -37.32
N ARG A 770 -3.06 -11.91 -37.93
CA ARG A 770 -3.53 -10.55 -38.23
C ARG A 770 -3.68 -9.70 -36.98
N ILE A 771 -4.24 -10.24 -35.89
CA ILE A 771 -4.36 -9.50 -34.61
C ILE A 771 -2.99 -9.27 -33.97
N PHE A 772 -2.07 -10.24 -34.09
CA PHE A 772 -0.71 -10.07 -33.58
C PHE A 772 0.06 -8.97 -34.32
N THR A 773 -0.17 -8.79 -35.63
CA THR A 773 0.58 -7.85 -36.48
C THR A 773 -0.08 -6.46 -36.67
N HIS A 774 -1.38 -6.28 -36.43
CA HIS A 774 -2.10 -5.02 -36.70
C HIS A 774 -2.64 -4.29 -35.45
N THR A 775 -2.78 -2.97 -35.55
CA THR A 775 -3.10 -1.99 -34.47
C THR A 775 -4.53 -2.05 -33.88
N ALA A 776 -4.68 -1.48 -32.69
CA ALA A 776 -5.77 -1.65 -31.70
C ALA A 776 -7.25 -1.44 -32.13
N ILE A 777 -7.56 -0.83 -33.27
CA ILE A 777 -8.93 -0.39 -33.60
C ILE A 777 -9.80 -1.51 -34.22
N GLN A 778 -9.20 -2.50 -34.89
CA GLN A 778 -9.93 -3.66 -35.46
C GLN A 778 -10.09 -4.85 -34.48
N GLN A 779 -9.57 -4.72 -33.25
CA GLN A 779 -9.41 -5.86 -32.36
C GLN A 779 -10.71 -6.33 -31.69
N LYS A 780 -11.76 -5.50 -31.57
CA LYS A 780 -12.98 -5.91 -30.86
C LYS A 780 -13.76 -6.99 -31.61
N SER A 781 -14.06 -6.76 -32.89
CA SER A 781 -14.80 -7.73 -33.73
C SER A 781 -13.98 -9.00 -34.01
N LEU A 782 -12.67 -8.88 -34.27
CA LEU A 782 -11.80 -10.04 -34.49
C LEU A 782 -11.56 -10.86 -33.21
N ARG A 783 -11.52 -10.21 -32.03
CA ARG A 783 -11.46 -10.91 -30.74
C ARG A 783 -12.73 -11.74 -30.51
N GLU A 784 -13.90 -11.19 -30.77
CA GLU A 784 -15.17 -11.91 -30.62
C GLU A 784 -15.21 -13.16 -31.52
N GLN A 785 -14.70 -13.06 -32.76
CA GLN A 785 -14.58 -14.19 -33.68
C GLN A 785 -13.58 -15.27 -33.20
N LEU A 786 -12.42 -14.89 -32.65
CA LEU A 786 -11.45 -15.85 -32.10
C LEU A 786 -11.92 -16.54 -30.82
N VAL A 787 -12.72 -15.86 -29.99
CA VAL A 787 -13.29 -16.43 -28.76
C VAL A 787 -14.37 -17.47 -29.07
N GLN A 788 -15.06 -17.34 -30.20
CA GLN A 788 -16.11 -18.26 -30.63
C GLN A 788 -15.56 -19.66 -30.99
N ASN A 789 -14.36 -19.74 -31.57
CA ASN A 789 -13.75 -21.02 -31.97
C ASN A 789 -12.91 -21.64 -30.85
N ARG A 790 -13.61 -22.23 -29.86
CA ARG A 790 -13.02 -22.81 -28.65
C ARG A 790 -12.04 -23.95 -28.92
N LEU A 791 -12.35 -24.81 -29.90
CA LEU A 791 -11.54 -26.00 -30.22
C LEU A 791 -10.20 -25.60 -30.85
N ALA A 792 -10.19 -24.69 -31.83
CA ALA A 792 -8.95 -24.18 -32.42
C ALA A 792 -8.06 -23.48 -31.39
N SER A 793 -8.67 -22.74 -30.46
CA SER A 793 -7.97 -22.09 -29.35
C SER A 793 -7.30 -23.10 -28.39
N LEU A 794 -8.00 -24.18 -28.05
CA LEU A 794 -7.48 -25.26 -27.21
C LEU A 794 -6.31 -25.98 -27.89
N LEU A 795 -6.46 -26.35 -29.17
CA LEU A 795 -5.40 -27.00 -29.95
C LEU A 795 -4.14 -26.12 -30.05
N MET A 796 -4.30 -24.81 -30.27
CA MET A 796 -3.16 -23.88 -30.32
C MET A 796 -2.50 -23.67 -28.96
N ASN A 797 -3.24 -23.73 -27.85
CA ASN A 797 -2.66 -23.69 -26.51
C ASN A 797 -1.89 -24.98 -26.19
N LEU A 798 -2.43 -26.14 -26.59
CA LEU A 798 -1.72 -27.42 -26.48
C LEU A 798 -0.44 -27.41 -27.30
N PHE A 799 -0.51 -26.96 -28.56
CA PHE A 799 0.65 -26.80 -29.43
C PHE A 799 1.71 -25.88 -28.82
N PHE A 800 1.31 -24.77 -28.20
CA PHE A 800 2.23 -23.90 -27.47
C PHE A 800 2.94 -24.64 -26.33
N CYS A 801 2.21 -25.36 -25.46
CA CYS A 801 2.82 -26.10 -24.35
C CYS A 801 3.81 -27.17 -24.86
N LEU A 802 3.47 -27.88 -25.93
CA LEU A 802 4.34 -28.87 -26.56
C LEU A 802 5.59 -28.21 -27.15
N SER A 803 5.43 -27.16 -27.96
CA SER A 803 6.54 -26.43 -28.60
C SER A 803 7.46 -25.76 -27.57
N ALA A 804 6.91 -25.02 -26.62
CA ALA A 804 7.69 -24.35 -25.57
C ALA A 804 8.35 -25.35 -24.60
N GLY A 805 7.66 -26.44 -24.26
CA GLY A 805 8.21 -27.53 -23.46
C GLY A 805 9.40 -28.21 -24.16
N THR A 806 9.33 -28.41 -25.48
CA THR A 806 10.47 -28.94 -26.24
C THR A 806 11.65 -27.98 -26.29
N PHE A 807 11.41 -26.69 -26.47
CA PHE A 807 12.46 -25.70 -26.44
C PHE A 807 13.15 -25.67 -25.07
N LEU A 808 12.36 -25.74 -23.99
CA LEU A 808 12.86 -25.79 -22.62
C LEU A 808 13.69 -27.06 -22.36
N TYR A 809 13.27 -28.21 -22.89
CA TYR A 809 14.04 -29.45 -22.84
C TYR A 809 15.41 -29.29 -23.52
N HIS A 810 15.46 -28.75 -24.75
CA HIS A 810 16.73 -28.53 -25.46
C HIS A 810 17.64 -27.52 -24.73
N LEU A 811 17.07 -26.46 -24.15
CA LEU A 811 17.79 -25.50 -23.32
C LEU A 811 18.42 -26.17 -22.09
N ALA A 812 17.63 -26.97 -21.37
CA ALA A 812 18.06 -27.66 -20.16
C ALA A 812 19.09 -28.77 -20.46
N TYR A 813 18.92 -29.48 -21.58
CA TYR A 813 19.88 -30.45 -22.09
C TYR A 813 21.21 -29.78 -22.47
N TYR A 814 21.17 -28.70 -23.26
CA TYR A 814 22.37 -27.93 -23.64
C TYR A 814 23.14 -27.36 -22.44
N LYS A 815 22.42 -26.97 -21.37
CA LYS A 815 23.03 -26.44 -20.14
C LYS A 815 23.43 -27.50 -19.11
N GLY A 816 23.16 -28.78 -19.37
CA GLY A 816 23.45 -29.88 -18.45
C GLY A 816 22.66 -29.80 -17.14
N TRP A 817 21.44 -29.25 -17.15
CA TRP A 817 20.61 -29.07 -15.96
C TRP A 817 19.83 -30.33 -15.56
N LEU A 818 19.76 -31.31 -16.45
CA LEU A 818 19.00 -32.52 -16.23
C LEU A 818 19.94 -33.72 -16.05
N PRO A 819 19.63 -34.67 -15.15
CA PRO A 819 20.45 -35.86 -14.91
C PRO A 819 20.53 -36.73 -16.17
N ALA A 820 21.73 -37.26 -16.46
CA ALA A 820 22.00 -38.06 -17.66
C ALA A 820 21.30 -39.44 -17.65
N ASP A 821 20.90 -39.92 -16.47
CA ASP A 821 20.42 -41.30 -16.27
C ASP A 821 18.90 -41.46 -16.53
N MET A 822 18.16 -40.38 -16.76
CA MET A 822 16.71 -40.43 -17.03
C MET A 822 16.40 -40.64 -18.52
N LEU A 823 15.36 -41.44 -18.80
CA LEU A 823 14.79 -41.60 -20.14
C LEU A 823 14.32 -40.24 -20.71
N TRP A 824 14.73 -39.92 -21.95
CA TRP A 824 14.49 -38.62 -22.61
C TRP A 824 13.01 -38.18 -22.59
N TRP A 825 12.07 -39.10 -22.80
CA TRP A 825 10.64 -38.79 -22.87
C TRP A 825 10.07 -38.33 -21.52
N LYS A 826 10.60 -38.84 -20.39
CA LYS A 826 10.21 -38.38 -19.04
C LYS A 826 10.64 -36.94 -18.81
N MET A 827 11.85 -36.60 -19.22
CA MET A 827 12.40 -35.24 -19.12
C MET A 827 11.62 -34.27 -19.99
N LEU A 828 11.28 -34.68 -21.21
CA LEU A 828 10.46 -33.90 -22.12
C LEU A 828 9.05 -33.65 -21.55
N LEU A 829 8.38 -34.68 -21.03
CA LEU A 829 7.07 -34.56 -20.39
C LEU A 829 7.12 -33.64 -19.16
N LEU A 830 8.20 -33.70 -18.38
CA LEU A 830 8.39 -32.81 -17.24
C LEU A 830 8.50 -31.35 -17.67
N CYS A 831 9.26 -31.04 -18.73
CA CYS A 831 9.35 -29.69 -19.27
C CYS A 831 8.01 -29.18 -19.85
N ILE A 832 7.26 -30.04 -20.56
CA ILE A 832 5.92 -29.72 -21.07
C ILE A 832 4.95 -29.46 -19.91
N GLY A 833 4.94 -30.33 -18.90
CA GLY A 833 4.11 -30.22 -17.71
C GLY A 833 4.43 -28.95 -16.90
N PHE A 834 5.71 -28.59 -16.79
CA PHE A 834 6.14 -27.35 -16.14
C PHE A 834 5.58 -26.11 -16.84
N VAL A 835 5.71 -26.03 -18.17
CA VAL A 835 5.14 -24.90 -18.94
C VAL A 835 3.63 -24.84 -18.76
N ALA A 836 2.93 -25.99 -18.85
CA ALA A 836 1.49 -26.05 -18.65
C ALA A 836 1.08 -25.56 -17.24
N ALA A 837 1.76 -26.03 -16.19
CA ALA A 837 1.49 -25.66 -14.81
C ALA A 837 1.65 -24.15 -14.58
N VAL A 838 2.74 -23.54 -15.07
CA VAL A 838 2.98 -22.10 -14.94
C VAL A 838 1.84 -21.29 -15.54
N TYR A 839 1.35 -21.65 -16.72
CA TYR A 839 0.26 -20.91 -17.38
C TYR A 839 -1.13 -21.21 -16.81
N ILE A 840 -1.38 -22.40 -16.27
CA ILE A 840 -2.61 -22.73 -15.53
C ILE A 840 -2.68 -21.91 -14.24
N VAL A 841 -1.61 -21.94 -13.42
CA VAL A 841 -1.53 -21.14 -12.18
C VAL A 841 -1.71 -19.66 -12.49
N LYS A 842 -1.06 -19.18 -13.55
CA LYS A 842 -1.21 -17.80 -14.01
C LYS A 842 -2.66 -17.48 -14.35
N TYR A 843 -3.33 -18.29 -15.18
CA TYR A 843 -4.73 -18.07 -15.54
C TYR A 843 -5.66 -18.06 -14.32
N ILE A 844 -5.48 -18.98 -13.38
CA ILE A 844 -6.27 -19.03 -12.14
C ILE A 844 -6.03 -17.77 -11.32
N SER A 845 -4.77 -17.35 -11.14
CA SER A 845 -4.42 -16.17 -10.33
C SER A 845 -5.03 -14.87 -10.88
N THR A 846 -5.01 -14.69 -12.21
CA THR A 846 -5.56 -13.49 -12.85
C THR A 846 -7.08 -13.55 -12.91
N ALA A 847 -7.68 -14.71 -13.16
CA ALA A 847 -9.13 -14.90 -13.15
C ALA A 847 -9.71 -14.65 -11.74
N LEU A 848 -9.07 -15.21 -10.71
CA LEU A 848 -9.45 -15.01 -9.31
C LEU A 848 -9.29 -13.54 -8.91
N SER A 849 -8.22 -12.87 -9.33
CA SER A 849 -8.04 -11.43 -9.08
C SER A 849 -9.13 -10.60 -9.77
N GLY A 850 -9.45 -10.91 -11.04
CA GLY A 850 -10.53 -10.25 -11.77
C GLY A 850 -11.89 -10.39 -11.10
N TRP A 851 -12.17 -11.57 -10.56
CA TRP A 851 -13.38 -11.85 -9.77
C TRP A 851 -13.36 -11.10 -8.42
N LEU A 852 -12.27 -11.20 -7.66
CA LEU A 852 -12.10 -10.62 -6.33
C LEU A 852 -12.25 -9.09 -6.32
N PHE A 853 -11.64 -8.41 -7.29
CA PHE A 853 -11.67 -6.95 -7.39
C PHE A 853 -12.84 -6.42 -8.25
N GLY A 854 -13.66 -7.30 -8.84
CA GLY A 854 -14.79 -6.91 -9.67
C GLY A 854 -14.39 -6.27 -11.01
N TYR A 855 -13.23 -6.65 -11.56
CA TYR A 855 -12.72 -6.23 -12.87
C TYR A 855 -12.66 -7.43 -13.84
N ARG A 856 -13.74 -8.21 -13.89
CA ARG A 856 -13.81 -9.46 -14.67
C ARG A 856 -13.50 -9.25 -16.16
N GLU A 857 -14.09 -8.22 -16.78
CA GLU A 857 -13.86 -7.87 -18.19
C GLU A 857 -12.41 -7.50 -18.48
N LEU A 858 -11.74 -6.82 -17.54
CA LEU A 858 -10.33 -6.43 -17.65
C LEU A 858 -9.41 -7.67 -17.57
N SER A 859 -9.68 -8.58 -16.63
CA SER A 859 -8.93 -9.83 -16.45
C SER A 859 -9.10 -10.77 -17.65
N GLU A 860 -10.34 -10.92 -18.15
CA GLU A 860 -10.61 -11.71 -19.36
C GLU A 860 -9.89 -11.15 -20.60
N THR A 861 -9.81 -9.81 -20.71
CA THR A 861 -9.05 -9.13 -21.77
C THR A 861 -7.55 -9.36 -21.66
N TYR A 862 -6.99 -9.27 -20.46
CA TYR A 862 -5.58 -9.54 -20.23
C TYR A 862 -5.22 -11.01 -20.50
N ASN A 863 -6.02 -11.95 -20.00
CA ASN A 863 -5.82 -13.39 -20.22
C ASN A 863 -5.87 -13.74 -21.70
N PHE A 864 -6.81 -13.16 -22.45
CA PHE A 864 -6.87 -13.31 -23.90
C PHE A 864 -5.55 -12.89 -24.57
N MET A 865 -4.99 -11.74 -24.19
CA MET A 865 -3.72 -11.25 -24.75
C MET A 865 -2.52 -12.14 -24.39
N VAL A 866 -2.45 -12.65 -23.15
CA VAL A 866 -1.41 -13.59 -22.74
C VAL A 866 -1.46 -14.86 -23.59
N PHE A 867 -2.65 -15.45 -23.78
CA PHE A 867 -2.80 -16.65 -24.60
C PHE A 867 -2.55 -16.37 -26.09
N LEU A 868 -2.94 -15.21 -26.61
CA LEU A 868 -2.65 -14.82 -27.99
C LEU A 868 -1.14 -14.81 -28.26
N VAL A 869 -0.37 -14.10 -27.43
CA VAL A 869 1.09 -14.02 -27.60
C VAL A 869 1.75 -15.38 -27.40
N ASN A 870 1.31 -16.18 -26.42
CA ASN A 870 1.82 -17.54 -26.23
C ASN A 870 1.66 -18.41 -27.49
N LYS A 871 0.50 -18.37 -28.15
CA LYS A 871 0.27 -19.15 -29.38
C LYS A 871 1.25 -18.77 -30.49
N VAL A 872 1.54 -17.47 -30.64
CA VAL A 872 2.54 -16.98 -31.61
C VAL A 872 3.95 -17.38 -31.21
N VAL A 873 4.30 -17.27 -29.92
CA VAL A 873 5.58 -17.76 -29.38
C VAL A 873 5.74 -19.25 -29.69
N GLY A 874 4.69 -20.07 -29.53
CA GLY A 874 4.72 -21.49 -29.86
C GLY A 874 5.07 -21.77 -31.33
N ILE A 875 4.54 -20.96 -32.26
CA ILE A 875 4.86 -21.05 -33.69
C ILE A 875 6.33 -20.67 -33.94
N MET A 876 6.81 -19.60 -33.31
CA MET A 876 8.20 -19.11 -33.47
C MET A 876 9.25 -19.99 -32.79
N LEU A 877 8.88 -20.70 -31.72
CA LEU A 877 9.79 -21.60 -31.00
C LEU A 877 10.04 -22.91 -31.75
N LEU A 878 9.12 -23.36 -32.60
CA LEU A 878 9.28 -24.60 -33.36
C LEU A 878 10.53 -24.61 -34.27
N PRO A 879 10.76 -23.61 -35.15
CA PRO A 879 11.99 -23.57 -35.96
C PRO A 879 13.25 -23.39 -35.10
N ALA A 880 13.16 -22.70 -33.97
CA ALA A 880 14.28 -22.60 -33.02
C ALA A 880 14.61 -23.96 -32.39
N SER A 881 13.60 -24.74 -31.98
CA SER A 881 13.78 -26.11 -31.47
C SER A 881 14.39 -27.04 -32.50
N VAL A 882 13.98 -26.94 -33.78
CA VAL A 882 14.58 -27.72 -34.88
C VAL A 882 16.05 -27.36 -35.06
N ALA A 883 16.37 -26.06 -35.06
CA ALA A 883 17.73 -25.58 -35.24
C ALA A 883 18.66 -25.93 -34.05
N LEU A 884 18.11 -26.02 -32.83
CA LEU A 884 18.86 -26.48 -31.65
C LEU A 884 19.05 -27.99 -31.61
N ALA A 885 18.08 -28.76 -32.09
CA ALA A 885 18.15 -30.23 -32.12
C ALA A 885 19.14 -30.75 -33.18
N LEU A 886 19.14 -30.14 -34.37
CA LEU A 886 19.87 -30.62 -35.55
C LEU A 886 21.08 -29.75 -35.93
N GLY A 887 21.34 -28.66 -35.20
CA GLY A 887 22.41 -27.72 -35.53
C GLY A 887 23.81 -28.23 -35.18
N VAL A 888 24.83 -27.70 -35.86
CA VAL A 888 26.26 -27.92 -35.53
C VAL A 888 26.59 -27.24 -34.19
N PRO A 889 27.42 -27.82 -33.30
CA PRO A 889 27.69 -27.28 -31.96
C PRO A 889 28.11 -25.81 -31.91
N ALA A 890 28.87 -25.33 -32.91
CA ALA A 890 29.28 -23.93 -33.01
C ALA A 890 28.09 -22.96 -33.24
N LEU A 891 27.06 -23.41 -33.97
CA LEU A 891 25.88 -22.62 -34.32
C LEU A 891 24.78 -22.71 -33.24
N GLN A 892 24.72 -23.82 -32.48
CA GLN A 892 23.74 -24.03 -31.41
C GLN A 892 23.80 -22.93 -30.34
N SER A 893 25.00 -22.48 -29.96
CA SER A 893 25.16 -21.43 -28.94
C SER A 893 24.59 -20.08 -29.39
N VAL A 894 24.80 -19.72 -30.66
CA VAL A 894 24.29 -18.48 -31.27
C VAL A 894 22.77 -18.54 -31.44
N LEU A 895 22.24 -19.65 -31.96
CA LEU A 895 20.80 -19.87 -32.14
C LEU A 895 20.04 -19.87 -30.81
N LEU A 896 20.63 -20.41 -29.75
CA LEU A 896 20.06 -20.37 -28.41
C LEU A 896 19.94 -18.93 -27.88
N VAL A 897 20.98 -18.12 -28.07
CA VAL A 897 20.95 -16.71 -27.65
C VAL A 897 19.92 -15.92 -28.46
N VAL A 898 19.89 -16.10 -29.78
CA VAL A 898 18.92 -15.42 -30.67
C VAL A 898 17.48 -15.80 -30.31
N SER A 899 17.20 -17.08 -30.08
CA SER A 899 15.85 -17.54 -29.70
C SER A 899 15.43 -17.02 -28.33
N LEU A 900 16.33 -16.95 -27.34
CA LEU A 900 16.04 -16.34 -26.04
C LEU A 900 15.74 -14.84 -26.14
N PHE A 901 16.49 -14.10 -26.98
CA PHE A 901 16.19 -12.69 -27.26
C PHE A 901 14.85 -12.52 -27.96
N GLY A 902 14.52 -13.38 -28.92
CA GLY A 902 13.21 -13.39 -29.59
C GLY A 902 12.06 -13.61 -28.61
N VAL A 903 12.18 -14.60 -27.71
CA VAL A 903 11.20 -14.85 -26.66
C VAL A 903 11.06 -13.64 -25.72
N ALA A 904 12.18 -13.06 -25.27
CA ALA A 904 12.17 -11.87 -24.41
C ALA A 904 11.50 -10.66 -25.09
N PHE A 905 11.76 -10.46 -26.39
CA PHE A 905 11.13 -9.42 -27.19
C PHE A 905 9.61 -9.64 -27.30
N LEU A 906 9.15 -10.86 -27.55
CA LEU A 906 7.72 -11.18 -27.62
C LEU A 906 7.01 -10.98 -26.27
N PHE A 907 7.68 -11.29 -25.17
CA PHE A 907 7.18 -10.96 -23.83
C PHE A 907 7.11 -9.45 -23.62
N LEU A 908 8.09 -8.67 -24.07
CA LEU A 908 8.04 -7.21 -24.01
C LEU A 908 6.90 -6.65 -24.88
N TYR A 909 6.75 -7.17 -26.09
CA TYR A 909 5.70 -6.80 -27.04
C TYR A 909 4.30 -7.05 -26.49
N ARG A 910 4.10 -8.17 -25.77
CA ARG A 910 2.87 -8.44 -25.01
C ARG A 910 2.46 -7.28 -24.11
N TYR A 911 3.42 -6.66 -23.42
CA TYR A 911 3.14 -5.54 -22.53
C TYR A 911 2.80 -4.26 -23.30
N VAL A 912 3.51 -3.99 -24.40
CA VAL A 912 3.23 -2.84 -25.26
C VAL A 912 1.80 -2.91 -25.82
N LEU A 913 1.33 -4.11 -26.20
CA LEU A 913 -0.05 -4.32 -26.66
C LEU A 913 -1.10 -4.22 -25.54
N ALA A 914 -0.78 -4.61 -24.31
CA ALA A 914 -1.75 -4.61 -23.20
C ALA A 914 -2.06 -3.20 -22.67
N VAL A 915 -1.09 -2.28 -22.64
CA VAL A 915 -1.22 -0.97 -21.99
C VAL A 915 -2.32 -0.07 -22.59
N PRO A 916 -2.44 0.11 -23.92
CA PRO A 916 -3.46 0.99 -24.51
C PRO A 916 -4.90 0.56 -24.20
N LEU A 917 -5.16 -0.75 -24.16
CA LEU A 917 -6.49 -1.33 -23.90
C LEU A 917 -6.88 -1.21 -22.42
N LEU A 918 -5.92 -1.38 -21.51
CA LEU A 918 -6.14 -1.21 -20.07
C LEU A 918 -6.39 0.27 -19.70
N ARG A 919 -5.78 1.21 -20.41
CA ARG A 919 -5.92 2.66 -20.17
C ARG A 919 -7.31 3.20 -20.50
N GLN A 920 -8.08 2.54 -21.37
CA GLN A 920 -9.44 2.94 -21.71
C GLN A 920 -10.45 2.71 -20.57
N HIS A 921 -10.20 1.72 -19.71
CA HIS A 921 -11.13 1.34 -18.64
C HIS A 921 -10.68 1.83 -17.25
N VAL A 922 -9.40 2.16 -17.06
CA VAL A 922 -8.85 2.64 -15.78
C VAL A 922 -7.78 3.71 -16.01
N ARG A 923 -7.85 4.84 -15.28
CA ARG A 923 -6.76 5.83 -15.20
C ARG A 923 -5.61 5.28 -14.36
N ILE A 924 -4.79 4.39 -14.93
CA ILE A 924 -3.67 3.76 -14.20
C ILE A 924 -2.45 4.69 -14.20
N ILE A 925 -1.92 4.96 -13.01
CA ILE A 925 -0.62 5.61 -12.81
C ILE A 925 0.48 4.56 -13.08
N PRO A 926 1.55 4.85 -13.86
CA PRO A 926 2.56 3.87 -14.29
C PRO A 926 3.21 3.03 -13.17
N ILE A 927 3.33 3.61 -11.97
CA ILE A 927 3.91 2.96 -10.78
C ILE A 927 3.05 1.78 -10.29
N HIS A 928 1.72 1.89 -10.35
CA HIS A 928 0.83 0.80 -9.93
C HIS A 928 1.00 -0.41 -10.84
N PHE A 929 1.11 -0.16 -12.15
CA PHE A 929 1.33 -1.20 -13.15
C PHE A 929 2.66 -1.95 -12.94
N PHE A 930 3.75 -1.24 -12.60
CA PHE A 930 5.04 -1.86 -12.30
C PHE A 930 5.01 -2.74 -11.04
N LEU A 931 4.30 -2.31 -9.99
CA LEU A 931 4.11 -3.11 -8.77
C LEU A 931 3.29 -4.39 -9.05
N TYR A 932 2.24 -4.30 -9.87
CA TYR A 932 1.48 -5.46 -10.34
C TYR A 932 2.33 -6.43 -11.17
N LEU A 933 3.20 -5.92 -12.04
CA LEU A 933 4.15 -6.72 -12.83
C LEU A 933 5.05 -7.57 -11.92
N CYS A 934 5.66 -6.95 -10.92
CA CYS A 934 6.52 -7.67 -9.98
C CYS A 934 5.74 -8.71 -9.16
N ALA A 935 4.58 -8.32 -8.61
CA ALA A 935 3.80 -9.18 -7.73
C ALA A 935 3.17 -10.39 -8.42
N PHE A 936 2.62 -10.22 -9.62
CA PHE A 936 1.81 -11.25 -10.29
C PHE A 936 2.49 -11.91 -11.49
N GLU A 937 3.50 -11.29 -12.12
CA GLU A 937 4.23 -11.90 -13.25
C GLU A 937 5.56 -12.53 -12.83
N ILE A 938 6.29 -11.92 -11.89
CA ILE A 938 7.67 -12.33 -11.57
C ILE A 938 7.73 -13.27 -10.36
N ILE A 939 7.03 -12.93 -9.27
CA ILE A 939 7.09 -13.71 -8.01
C ILE A 939 6.60 -15.16 -8.17
N PRO A 940 5.45 -15.47 -8.81
CA PRO A 940 4.99 -16.85 -8.96
C PRO A 940 5.98 -17.72 -9.75
N VAL A 941 6.58 -17.18 -10.81
CA VAL A 941 7.58 -17.90 -11.62
C VAL A 941 8.83 -18.20 -10.79
N LEU A 942 9.29 -17.26 -9.97
CA LEU A 942 10.43 -17.46 -9.07
C LEU A 942 10.15 -18.53 -8.00
N VAL A 943 8.92 -18.60 -7.46
CA VAL A 943 8.52 -19.63 -6.50
C VAL A 943 8.51 -21.01 -7.15
N VAL A 944 7.88 -21.16 -8.32
CA VAL A 944 7.83 -22.46 -9.02
C VAL A 944 9.23 -22.90 -9.47
N TYR A 945 10.08 -21.97 -9.95
CA TYR A 945 11.49 -22.24 -10.25
C TYR A 945 12.26 -22.77 -9.04
N LYS A 946 12.04 -22.17 -7.85
CA LYS A 946 12.67 -22.61 -6.60
C LYS A 946 12.20 -24.02 -6.19
N VAL A 947 10.90 -24.31 -6.33
CA VAL A 947 10.31 -25.63 -6.05
C VAL A 947 10.86 -26.70 -7.00
N MET A 948 11.00 -26.39 -8.29
CA MET A 948 11.63 -27.32 -9.24
C MET A 948 13.10 -27.58 -8.89
N LEU A 949 13.86 -26.53 -8.56
CA LEU A 949 15.26 -26.69 -8.14
C LEU A 949 15.40 -27.54 -6.87
N SER A 950 14.45 -27.46 -5.92
CA SER A 950 14.46 -28.34 -4.76
C SER A 950 14.12 -29.79 -5.11
N MET A 951 13.24 -30.03 -6.09
CA MET A 951 12.93 -31.39 -6.55
C MET A 951 14.01 -32.02 -7.43
N ILE A 952 14.89 -31.22 -8.06
CA ILE A 952 16.02 -31.72 -8.86
C ILE A 952 17.25 -32.00 -7.99
N LYS A 953 17.38 -31.31 -6.84
CA LYS A 953 18.52 -31.43 -5.92
C LYS A 953 18.32 -32.43 -4.78
N GLY A 954 17.07 -32.84 -4.53
CA GLY A 954 16.74 -33.98 -3.66
C GLY A 954 16.52 -35.20 -4.53
#